data_AF-A0A8T4UFK1-F1
#
_entry.id   AF-A0A8T4UFK1-F1
#
_cell.length_a   1.000
_cell.length_b   1.000
_cell.length_c   1.000
_cell.angle_alpha   90.00
_cell.angle_beta   90.00
_cell.angle_gamma   90.00
#
_symmetry.space_group_name_H-M   'P 1'
#
loop_
_entity.id
_entity.type
_entity.pdbx_description
1 polymer ?
#
loop_
_entity_poly.entity_id
_entity_poly.type
_entity_poly.pdbx_seq_one_letter_code
_entity_poly.pdbx_strand_id
1 'polypeptide(L)'
;MVFIRLRILLKKIFTLDENFKIRPKEINQLWRISPPEYMIKVTTQSGKQVIVTTNTKLYSQDLVWKEASEFSENEYLASSRNLNFPENEHKIFCLDLIKSNPVIHNIKDKVKFLIEESCKKMNINKRILAKELDFSELSIYHNWVKKEARGNIKLNNLRKLADYSGTSLEYIMDEKIKCSLYNGHPIEIPKYVDGEFLYFAGLIAGDGDLTKEKNTVTIRFSNSNRKLIEDFIYLSKKLFNVKPNISSVNSEKRPEAWRFGSKLVFEILEELGLPLSPKSDKIDMSNKLLKVNNELLSNYLKGYFDTDGGGIERTKKGSHHVESSSTSKIFSEKLKLVLLRYGIHSKIRKKEARPNKKVNSKKNKFAIIINGKKNLELFKKFIGFNHPEKKEKLDRIINKIKRYDTNIDIIPNARKLIAKVEKDLGIKILKRRDKNGISRDYMQRLLKDLKDIKHENIKTLNLISDSDIFWDKIVKIELIKDHGYEYVYDLTVENSHNFIVNGLLVHNTAAVVKDEFLKGWGLEAGAMVLANKGICCVDEIDKMSPEDRSSLHSAMEQQIVAISKANIQACYSSDTEVLTEIGWKKYSEVKDLKIAQYYPKEDKIEFLKHNGLYVYNFNGLMYNFKNKRNDIFVTPNHRMLIKEPRHKEFSVVEAQNISYSRIKLLNSSKINNSGADYLVLPAIKHKQNRVHPKYTHQHVAKNIPMDLWLEFLGYYLSEGGIETEPTIGISQKHGVKANKIRKCLKKLSEYIGCKLTEIKDEKYVWFKMTCTQLCNYIKDNANGKDDKKTCSINLASLSCNQLKIFYNAMMLDDGSKYDKAYGSTSLDLINLMHGIACLIGKSASLNTHYEENYRPNRKKMYRVTLSNRIQLTINKKSIKKIKYKGKVFCFATDSGFFITRRNGKIAIQGNTLSAQTTLLAAANPKLGRFDPYTPIPSQIDLPSTLINRFDLIFPVRDIPSIEKDEKIAMHVLETSNKAETYQTDISIQFMRKYIAYAKQKIKPKLTKAAINEIKNYYVSLRNPKGMKDDAIKPIPISARQLEGLIRLTEASAKVRLDEKAGKEDARRAIEILNYCLMQVGFDPESGQIDMDRITTGITASARGRIIGIKEIINNLDSSGLKMIPFDTLMTEALSKGIDESKVDEALDQLKKSGEIFEPKKGFISKVG
;
A
#
# COMPACT_ATOMS: atom_id res chain seq x y z
N MET A 1 0.04 2.46 28.26
CA MET A 1 0.13 1.57 27.11
C MET A 1 1.55 1.63 26.61
N VAL A 2 2.42 0.89 27.29
CA VAL A 2 3.82 0.76 26.88
C VAL A 2 3.81 -0.23 25.72
N PHE A 3 4.35 0.17 24.57
CA PHE A 3 4.47 -0.71 23.40
C PHE A 3 5.85 -1.34 23.44
N ILE A 4 5.90 -2.66 23.42
CA ILE A 4 7.16 -3.40 23.36
C ILE A 4 7.23 -4.08 22.01
N ARG A 5 8.20 -3.64 21.19
CA ARG A 5 8.48 -4.19 19.86
C ARG A 5 9.18 -5.54 20.04
N LEU A 6 8.50 -6.62 19.66
CA LEU A 6 9.09 -7.97 19.64
C LEU A 6 9.55 -8.29 18.21
N ARG A 7 10.83 -8.61 18.03
CA ARG A 7 11.36 -9.12 16.76
C ARG A 7 10.73 -10.49 16.49
N ILE A 8 10.00 -10.62 15.38
CA ILE A 8 9.46 -11.92 14.92
C ILE A 8 10.38 -12.47 13.83
N LEU A 9 10.86 -13.70 14.02
CA LEU A 9 11.42 -14.55 12.96
C LEU A 9 10.31 -14.85 11.94
N LEU A 10 10.50 -14.47 10.68
CA LEU A 10 9.65 -14.68 9.48
C LEU A 10 8.51 -15.70 9.68
N LYS A 11 7.29 -15.21 9.97
CA LYS A 11 6.07 -16.03 10.07
C LYS A 11 5.01 -15.51 9.11
N LYS A 12 4.37 -16.44 8.37
CA LYS A 12 3.25 -16.15 7.47
C LYS A 12 1.91 -16.28 8.21
N ILE A 13 0.93 -15.45 7.85
CA ILE A 13 -0.45 -15.50 8.33
C ILE A 13 -1.43 -15.49 7.15
N PHE A 14 -2.59 -16.13 7.30
CA PHE A 14 -3.63 -16.10 6.28
C PHE A 14 -4.34 -14.75 6.24
N THR A 15 -4.46 -14.22 5.03
CA THR A 15 -5.11 -12.95 4.72
C THR A 15 -6.02 -13.09 3.50
N LEU A 16 -6.99 -12.20 3.37
CA LEU A 16 -7.85 -12.09 2.20
C LEU A 16 -7.22 -11.11 1.20
N ASP A 17 -7.04 -11.53 -0.05
CA ASP A 17 -6.59 -10.66 -1.15
C ASP A 17 -7.75 -9.91 -1.83
N GLU A 18 -7.41 -9.05 -2.80
CA GLU A 18 -8.38 -8.24 -3.57
C GLU A 18 -9.37 -9.08 -4.39
N ASN A 19 -9.01 -10.34 -4.70
CA ASN A 19 -9.84 -11.31 -5.40
C ASN A 19 -10.65 -12.19 -4.44
N PHE A 20 -10.71 -11.81 -3.15
CA PHE A 20 -11.40 -12.54 -2.09
C PHE A 20 -10.92 -13.98 -1.91
N LYS A 21 -9.63 -14.23 -2.17
CA LYS A 21 -8.96 -15.50 -1.93
C LYS A 21 -8.12 -15.43 -0.67
N ILE A 22 -8.07 -16.54 0.07
CA ILE A 22 -7.30 -16.63 1.30
C ILE A 22 -5.89 -17.11 0.96
N ARG A 23 -4.88 -16.29 1.26
CA ARG A 23 -3.47 -16.61 0.99
C ARG A 23 -2.57 -16.29 2.18
N PRO A 24 -1.49 -17.06 2.39
CA PRO A 24 -0.48 -16.74 3.39
C PRO A 24 0.33 -15.51 2.96
N LYS A 25 0.50 -14.53 3.86
CA LYS A 25 1.32 -13.33 3.70
C LYS A 25 2.25 -13.15 4.90
N GLU A 26 3.37 -12.46 4.71
CA GLU A 26 4.34 -12.24 5.79
C GLU A 26 3.85 -11.24 6.81
N ILE A 27 4.14 -11.51 8.08
CA ILE A 27 3.88 -10.59 9.18
C ILE A 27 5.05 -9.61 9.25
N ASN A 28 4.78 -8.32 9.04
CA ASN A 28 5.79 -7.28 9.17
C ASN A 28 6.06 -6.98 10.64
N GLN A 29 5.00 -6.88 11.46
CA GLN A 29 5.08 -6.48 12.85
C GLN A 29 4.01 -7.14 13.72
N LEU A 30 4.34 -7.39 15.00
CA LEU A 30 3.40 -7.78 16.04
C LEU A 30 3.34 -6.68 17.09
N TRP A 31 2.13 -6.31 17.45
CA TRP A 31 1.83 -5.32 18.45
C TRP A 31 1.32 -5.99 19.71
N ARG A 32 1.87 -5.56 20.84
CA ARG A 32 1.35 -5.86 22.17
C ARG A 32 0.91 -4.54 22.79
N ILE A 33 -0.36 -4.44 23.15
CA ILE A 33 -1.04 -3.21 23.56
C ILE A 33 -1.72 -3.51 24.90
N SER A 34 -1.85 -2.53 25.80
CA SER A 34 -2.71 -2.76 26.97
C SER A 34 -4.19 -2.81 26.51
N PRO A 35 -5.06 -3.54 27.20
CA PRO A 35 -6.46 -3.64 26.82
C PRO A 35 -7.21 -2.31 27.08
N PRO A 36 -8.20 -1.94 26.26
CA PRO A 36 -9.17 -0.90 26.60
C PRO A 36 -10.16 -1.38 27.67
N GLU A 37 -10.82 -0.46 28.38
CA GLU A 37 -11.84 -0.78 29.42
C GLU A 37 -12.98 -1.65 28.88
N TYR A 38 -13.28 -1.61 27.59
CA TYR A 38 -14.35 -2.38 26.98
C TYR A 38 -13.86 -3.20 25.79
N MET A 39 -14.18 -4.50 25.81
CA MET A 39 -13.93 -5.45 24.73
C MET A 39 -15.26 -5.99 24.20
N ILE A 40 -15.29 -6.43 22.94
CA ILE A 40 -16.46 -7.04 22.33
C ILE A 40 -16.16 -8.49 22.00
N LYS A 41 -17.02 -9.39 22.47
CA LYS A 41 -17.02 -10.80 22.09
C LYS A 41 -18.12 -11.06 21.08
N VAL A 42 -17.73 -11.50 19.89
CA VAL A 42 -18.64 -11.90 18.82
C VAL A 42 -18.69 -13.43 18.77
N THR A 43 -19.89 -13.99 18.79
CA THR A 43 -20.14 -15.42 18.60
C THR A 43 -21.00 -15.64 17.35
N THR A 44 -20.57 -16.54 16.48
CA THR A 44 -21.24 -16.82 15.21
C THR A 44 -22.05 -18.13 15.23
N GLN A 45 -22.90 -18.33 14.23
CA GLN A 45 -23.76 -19.51 14.09
C GLN A 45 -22.96 -20.79 13.85
N SER A 46 -21.80 -20.70 13.19
CA SER A 46 -20.86 -21.82 13.11
C SER A 46 -20.13 -22.09 14.43
N GLY A 47 -20.36 -21.28 15.46
CA GLY A 47 -19.72 -21.37 16.77
C GLY A 47 -18.28 -20.87 16.75
N LYS A 48 -17.91 -19.97 15.83
CA LYS A 48 -16.64 -19.23 15.90
C LYS A 48 -16.81 -18.09 16.91
N GLN A 49 -15.74 -17.82 17.65
CA GLN A 49 -15.73 -16.78 18.67
C GLN A 49 -14.46 -15.93 18.50
N VAL A 50 -14.62 -14.62 18.56
CA VAL A 50 -13.50 -13.69 18.63
C VAL A 50 -13.80 -12.62 19.68
N ILE A 51 -12.78 -12.26 20.44
CA ILE A 51 -12.82 -11.17 21.40
C ILE A 51 -11.87 -10.10 20.86
N VAL A 52 -12.40 -8.93 20.57
CA VAL A 52 -11.69 -7.83 19.92
C VAL A 52 -11.97 -6.51 20.64
N THR A 53 -11.14 -5.50 20.38
CA THR A 53 -11.43 -4.15 20.86
C THR A 53 -12.67 -3.60 20.14
N THR A 54 -13.35 -2.62 20.74
CA THR A 54 -14.55 -1.99 20.13
C THR A 54 -14.30 -1.47 18.71
N ASN A 55 -13.09 -0.97 18.46
CA ASN A 55 -12.72 -0.30 17.21
C ASN A 55 -12.05 -1.26 16.19
N THR A 56 -11.79 -2.51 16.57
CA THR A 56 -11.24 -3.51 15.65
C THR A 56 -12.24 -3.73 14.53
N LYS A 57 -11.81 -3.61 13.28
CA LYS A 57 -12.71 -3.74 12.14
C LYS A 57 -12.88 -5.19 11.73
N LEU A 58 -14.12 -5.59 11.51
CA LEU A 58 -14.51 -6.87 10.95
C LEU A 58 -15.17 -6.65 9.59
N TYR A 59 -15.03 -7.61 8.68
CA TYR A 59 -15.55 -7.44 7.33
C TYR A 59 -17.02 -7.85 7.25
N SER A 60 -17.89 -6.90 6.86
CA SER A 60 -19.34 -7.04 6.90
C SER A 60 -19.94 -7.54 5.59
N GLN A 61 -21.17 -8.07 5.65
CA GLN A 61 -21.97 -8.48 4.49
C GLN A 61 -22.18 -7.40 3.41
N ASP A 62 -22.00 -6.13 3.77
CA ASP A 62 -22.10 -4.99 2.86
C ASP A 62 -20.79 -4.74 2.08
N LEU A 63 -19.83 -5.67 2.18
CA LEU A 63 -18.50 -5.61 1.54
C LEU A 63 -17.67 -4.40 2.00
N VAL A 64 -17.84 -4.02 3.27
CA VAL A 64 -17.10 -2.94 3.91
C VAL A 64 -16.61 -3.38 5.28
N TRP A 65 -15.48 -2.83 5.71
CA TRP A 65 -14.96 -2.96 7.05
C TRP A 65 -15.77 -2.10 8.03
N LYS A 66 -16.43 -2.73 9.00
CA LYS A 66 -17.18 -2.07 10.09
C LYS A 66 -16.47 -2.31 11.42
N GLU A 67 -16.55 -1.36 12.34
CA GLU A 67 -16.02 -1.55 13.70
C GLU A 67 -16.81 -2.63 14.43
N ALA A 68 -16.17 -3.38 15.33
CA ALA A 68 -16.83 -4.43 16.10
C ALA A 68 -18.05 -3.90 16.89
N SER A 69 -18.02 -2.64 17.32
CA SER A 69 -19.13 -1.97 18.02
C SER A 69 -20.33 -1.63 17.14
N GLU A 70 -20.18 -1.65 15.81
CA GLU A 70 -21.27 -1.33 14.87
C GLU A 70 -22.10 -2.57 14.51
N PHE A 71 -21.63 -3.77 14.82
CA PHE A 71 -22.36 -5.00 14.51
C PHE A 71 -23.50 -5.24 15.49
N SER A 72 -24.60 -5.78 14.95
CA SER A 72 -25.73 -6.28 15.73
C SER A 72 -25.96 -7.78 15.54
N GLU A 73 -26.73 -8.40 16.45
CA GLU A 73 -27.13 -9.80 16.28
C GLU A 73 -27.95 -9.99 14.99
N ASN A 74 -27.79 -11.14 14.36
CA ASN A 74 -28.34 -11.50 13.05
C ASN A 74 -27.66 -10.90 11.81
N GLU A 75 -26.69 -9.99 11.94
CA GLU A 75 -25.82 -9.61 10.82
C GLU A 75 -24.85 -10.74 10.45
N TYR A 76 -24.30 -10.68 9.23
CA TYR A 76 -23.29 -11.64 8.76
C TYR A 76 -21.91 -10.97 8.70
N LEU A 77 -20.90 -11.69 9.16
CA LEU A 77 -19.50 -11.32 8.99
C LEU A 77 -18.76 -12.32 8.11
N ALA A 78 -17.67 -11.85 7.49
CA ALA A 78 -16.82 -12.71 6.72
C ALA A 78 -15.99 -13.64 7.62
N SER A 79 -15.97 -14.89 7.19
CA SER A 79 -15.26 -15.97 7.83
C SER A 79 -14.53 -16.79 6.78
N SER A 80 -13.52 -17.55 7.17
CA SER A 80 -12.79 -18.44 6.26
C SER A 80 -13.67 -19.63 5.85
N ARG A 81 -13.87 -19.81 4.54
CA ARG A 81 -14.52 -21.00 3.96
C ARG A 81 -13.57 -22.19 3.86
N ASN A 82 -12.31 -21.91 3.56
CA ASN A 82 -11.24 -22.89 3.50
C ASN A 82 -9.93 -22.21 3.92
N LEU A 83 -9.03 -22.97 4.55
CA LEU A 83 -7.66 -22.56 4.85
C LEU A 83 -6.71 -23.35 3.95
N ASN A 84 -6.47 -22.84 2.74
CA ASN A 84 -5.56 -23.44 1.79
C ASN A 84 -4.11 -23.20 2.23
N PHE A 85 -3.53 -24.17 2.93
CA PHE A 85 -2.09 -24.18 3.20
C PHE A 85 -1.34 -24.44 1.89
N PRO A 86 -0.27 -23.68 1.59
CA PRO A 86 0.57 -23.95 0.44
C PRO A 86 1.16 -25.36 0.56
N GLU A 87 1.16 -26.11 -0.54
CA GLU A 87 1.59 -27.51 -0.65
C GLU A 87 3.11 -27.71 -0.48
N ASN A 88 3.79 -26.85 0.28
CA ASN A 88 5.20 -27.05 0.56
C ASN A 88 5.34 -28.34 1.38
N GLU A 89 6.21 -29.24 0.91
CA GLU A 89 6.57 -30.51 1.56
C GLU A 89 7.24 -30.25 2.92
N HIS A 90 6.50 -29.79 3.92
CA HIS A 90 6.98 -29.78 5.30
C HIS A 90 6.95 -31.21 5.84
N LYS A 91 7.97 -31.97 5.45
CA LYS A 91 8.32 -33.26 6.05
C LYS A 91 8.98 -32.99 7.40
N ILE A 92 8.58 -33.73 8.43
CA ILE A 92 9.18 -33.61 9.76
C ILE A 92 10.24 -34.68 9.89
N PHE A 93 11.51 -34.27 9.98
CA PHE A 93 12.62 -35.18 10.19
C PHE A 93 12.57 -35.78 11.61
N CYS A 94 12.49 -37.10 11.73
CA CYS A 94 12.22 -37.77 13.01
C CYS A 94 13.31 -37.52 14.06
N LEU A 95 14.57 -37.42 13.67
CA LEU A 95 15.67 -37.17 14.61
C LEU A 95 15.60 -35.78 15.28
N ASP A 96 14.91 -34.80 14.67
CA ASP A 96 14.69 -33.48 15.26
C ASP A 96 13.58 -33.46 16.32
N LEU A 97 12.86 -34.58 16.48
CA LEU A 97 11.84 -34.76 17.51
C LEU A 97 12.38 -35.52 18.74
N ILE A 98 13.59 -36.07 18.66
CA ILE A 98 14.20 -36.84 19.75
C ILE A 98 14.97 -35.88 20.66
N LYS A 99 14.64 -35.92 21.96
CA LYS A 99 15.29 -35.11 23.01
C LYS A 99 16.47 -35.83 23.64
N SER A 100 16.40 -37.16 23.70
CA SER A 100 17.50 -37.98 24.17
C SER A 100 18.67 -37.98 23.18
N ASN A 101 19.82 -38.51 23.61
CA ASN A 101 21.02 -38.65 22.77
C ASN A 101 21.24 -40.13 22.40
N PRO A 102 20.44 -40.72 21.49
CA PRO A 102 20.61 -42.12 21.11
C PRO A 102 21.90 -42.34 20.31
N VAL A 103 22.34 -43.59 20.30
CA VAL A 103 23.36 -44.06 19.36
C VAL A 103 22.67 -44.40 18.04
N ILE A 104 23.14 -43.79 16.95
CA ILE A 104 22.74 -44.14 15.59
C ILE A 104 23.68 -45.24 15.10
N HIS A 105 23.10 -46.33 14.60
CA HIS A 105 23.84 -47.53 14.22
C HIS A 105 24.04 -47.62 12.71
N ASN A 106 25.11 -48.30 12.28
CA ASN A 106 25.36 -48.67 10.88
C ASN A 106 25.50 -47.50 9.90
N ILE A 107 26.10 -46.38 10.32
CA ILE A 107 26.27 -45.17 9.47
C ILE A 107 27.74 -44.83 9.18
N LYS A 108 28.63 -45.83 9.15
CA LYS A 108 30.09 -45.65 8.95
C LYS A 108 30.43 -44.73 7.78
N ASP A 109 29.92 -45.04 6.59
CA ASP A 109 30.33 -44.32 5.37
C ASP A 109 29.91 -42.85 5.40
N LYS A 110 28.78 -42.58 6.07
CA LYS A 110 28.26 -41.22 6.28
C LYS A 110 29.08 -40.44 7.30
N VAL A 111 29.48 -41.09 8.41
CA VAL A 111 30.35 -40.47 9.41
C VAL A 111 31.74 -40.20 8.81
N LYS A 112 32.26 -41.14 8.02
CA LYS A 112 33.52 -40.95 7.28
C LYS A 112 33.43 -39.76 6.32
N PHE A 113 32.35 -39.67 5.53
CA PHE A 113 32.08 -38.54 4.65
C PHE A 113 32.05 -37.20 5.40
N LEU A 114 31.30 -37.10 6.51
CA LEU A 114 31.24 -35.86 7.30
C LEU A 114 32.60 -35.44 7.87
N ILE A 115 33.40 -36.40 8.33
CA ILE A 115 34.77 -36.13 8.84
C ILE A 115 35.65 -35.60 7.71
N GLU A 116 35.61 -36.23 6.53
CA GLU A 116 36.42 -35.83 5.37
C GLU A 116 36.02 -34.45 4.86
N GLU A 117 34.72 -34.17 4.73
CA GLU A 117 34.22 -32.84 4.33
C GLU A 117 34.53 -31.76 5.36
N SER A 118 34.42 -32.06 6.65
CA SER A 118 34.84 -31.15 7.73
C SER A 118 36.32 -30.77 7.64
N CYS A 119 37.19 -31.75 7.38
CA CYS A 119 38.63 -31.53 7.23
C CYS A 119 38.93 -30.68 5.99
N LYS A 120 38.33 -31.01 4.83
CA LYS A 120 38.54 -30.29 3.57
C LYS A 120 38.11 -28.83 3.67
N LYS A 121 36.91 -28.57 4.19
CA LYS A 121 36.32 -27.23 4.23
C LYS A 121 37.13 -26.24 5.06
N MET A 122 37.62 -26.68 6.22
CA MET A 122 38.39 -25.83 7.12
C MET A 122 39.90 -25.91 6.86
N ASN A 123 40.34 -26.71 5.88
CA ASN A 123 41.75 -26.98 5.60
C ASN A 123 42.53 -27.45 6.85
N ILE A 124 41.93 -28.35 7.62
CA ILE A 124 42.51 -28.91 8.87
C ILE A 124 42.66 -30.43 8.77
N ASN A 125 43.55 -31.00 9.58
CA ASN A 125 43.70 -32.44 9.70
C ASN A 125 42.74 -33.03 10.75
N LYS A 126 42.56 -34.37 10.73
CA LYS A 126 41.67 -35.10 11.64
C LYS A 126 41.98 -34.91 13.12
N ARG A 127 43.24 -34.62 13.48
CA ARG A 127 43.69 -34.39 14.85
C ARG A 127 43.21 -33.03 15.37
N ILE A 128 43.34 -31.99 14.55
CA ILE A 128 42.82 -30.66 14.85
C ILE A 128 41.28 -30.71 14.94
N LEU A 129 40.62 -31.40 14.02
CA LEU A 129 39.16 -31.62 14.07
C LEU A 129 38.72 -32.32 15.37
N ALA A 130 39.46 -33.34 15.83
CA ALA A 130 39.17 -34.01 17.11
C ALA A 130 39.22 -33.05 18.29
N LYS A 131 40.24 -32.18 18.32
CA LYS A 131 40.41 -31.18 19.36
C LYS A 131 39.33 -30.11 19.34
N GLU A 132 38.96 -29.61 18.16
CA GLU A 132 37.92 -28.56 18.04
C GLU A 132 36.52 -29.05 18.42
N LEU A 133 36.17 -30.28 18.08
CA LEU A 133 34.83 -30.83 18.36
C LEU A 133 34.71 -31.52 19.72
N ASP A 134 35.81 -31.56 20.47
CA ASP A 134 35.96 -32.27 21.75
C ASP A 134 35.63 -33.77 21.60
N PHE A 135 36.27 -34.41 20.62
CA PHE A 135 36.17 -35.84 20.35
C PHE A 135 37.48 -36.53 20.69
N SER A 136 37.40 -37.79 21.12
CA SER A 136 38.62 -38.59 21.27
C SER A 136 39.23 -38.89 19.90
N GLU A 137 40.56 -38.78 19.78
CA GLU A 137 41.28 -39.09 18.55
C GLU A 137 40.95 -40.52 18.07
N LEU A 138 40.85 -41.47 19.00
CA LEU A 138 40.42 -42.85 18.72
C LEU A 138 39.05 -42.92 18.01
N SER A 139 38.13 -42.01 18.29
CA SER A 139 36.81 -42.00 17.65
C SER A 139 36.87 -41.61 16.18
N ILE A 140 37.64 -40.57 15.85
CA ILE A 140 37.79 -40.06 14.48
C ILE A 140 38.66 -40.98 13.63
N TYR A 141 39.71 -41.59 14.20
CA TYR A 141 40.64 -42.43 13.46
C TYR A 141 40.23 -43.90 13.40
N HIS A 142 39.52 -44.42 14.42
CA HIS A 142 39.25 -45.85 14.54
C HIS A 142 37.78 -46.19 14.82
N ASN A 143 37.18 -45.73 15.93
CA ASN A 143 35.88 -46.26 16.40
C ASN A 143 34.74 -46.03 15.41
N TRP A 144 34.78 -44.95 14.63
CA TRP A 144 33.74 -44.64 13.66
C TRP A 144 34.07 -45.05 12.23
N VAL A 145 35.35 -45.16 11.85
CA VAL A 145 35.77 -45.21 10.44
C VAL A 145 36.66 -46.41 10.06
N LYS A 146 37.15 -47.22 11.01
CA LYS A 146 37.96 -48.41 10.70
C LYS A 146 37.15 -49.41 9.85
N LYS A 147 37.82 -50.23 9.03
CA LYS A 147 37.19 -51.20 8.12
C LYS A 147 36.14 -52.09 8.83
N GLU A 148 36.45 -52.54 10.04
CA GLU A 148 35.61 -53.39 10.91
C GLU A 148 34.56 -52.62 11.74
N ALA A 149 34.64 -51.28 11.79
CA ALA A 149 33.73 -50.48 12.59
C ALA A 149 32.32 -50.44 11.97
N ARG A 150 31.29 -50.37 12.83
CA ARG A 150 29.90 -50.18 12.42
C ARG A 150 29.50 -48.70 12.27
N GLY A 151 30.39 -47.77 12.63
CA GLY A 151 30.10 -46.34 12.58
C GLY A 151 29.06 -45.88 13.60
N ASN A 152 28.99 -46.55 14.75
CA ASN A 152 28.02 -46.24 15.79
C ASN A 152 28.40 -44.93 16.49
N ILE A 153 27.54 -43.93 16.42
CA ILE A 153 27.81 -42.58 16.92
C ILE A 153 26.60 -42.01 17.66
N LYS A 154 26.85 -41.27 18.74
CA LYS A 154 25.81 -40.56 19.48
C LYS A 154 25.23 -39.42 18.62
N LEU A 155 23.92 -39.23 18.64
CA LEU A 155 23.22 -38.20 17.84
C LEU A 155 23.82 -36.79 18.00
N ASN A 156 24.19 -36.39 19.22
CA ASN A 156 24.80 -35.07 19.45
C ASN A 156 26.17 -34.92 18.78
N ASN A 157 26.99 -35.98 18.78
CA ASN A 157 28.30 -35.95 18.11
C ASN A 157 28.12 -35.95 16.59
N LEU A 158 27.13 -36.68 16.10
CA LEU A 158 26.75 -36.67 14.69
C LEU A 158 26.24 -35.30 14.23
N ARG A 159 25.42 -34.61 15.05
CA ARG A 159 24.99 -33.21 14.81
C ARG A 159 26.18 -32.27 14.74
N LYS A 160 27.09 -32.33 15.72
CA LYS A 160 28.33 -31.53 15.71
C LYS A 160 29.14 -31.70 14.41
N LEU A 161 29.33 -32.94 13.94
CA LEU A 161 30.04 -33.21 12.67
C LEU A 161 29.32 -32.61 11.47
N ALA A 162 28.00 -32.75 11.41
CA ALA A 162 27.18 -32.25 10.31
C ALA A 162 27.14 -30.72 10.26
N ASP A 163 26.99 -30.06 11.42
CA ASP A 163 27.02 -28.61 11.54
C ASP A 163 28.40 -28.05 11.11
N TYR A 164 29.48 -28.72 11.53
CA TYR A 164 30.85 -28.31 11.21
C TYR A 164 31.17 -28.50 9.72
N SER A 165 30.75 -29.62 9.10
CA SER A 165 30.88 -29.80 7.64
C SER A 165 29.96 -28.86 6.85
N GLY A 166 28.89 -28.34 7.46
CA GLY A 166 27.81 -27.62 6.78
C GLY A 166 26.92 -28.54 5.94
N THR A 167 26.85 -29.83 6.29
CA THR A 167 26.01 -30.83 5.62
C THR A 167 24.77 -31.10 6.47
N SER A 168 23.58 -31.15 5.87
CA SER A 168 22.36 -31.52 6.60
C SER A 168 22.35 -33.02 6.96
N LEU A 169 21.99 -33.36 8.20
CA LEU A 169 21.73 -34.75 8.58
C LEU A 169 20.63 -35.39 7.74
N GLU A 170 19.63 -34.61 7.34
CA GLU A 170 18.54 -35.07 6.48
C GLU A 170 19.06 -35.59 5.14
N TYR A 171 20.10 -34.96 4.58
CA TYR A 171 20.69 -35.36 3.30
C TYR A 171 21.34 -36.75 3.38
N ILE A 172 22.03 -37.04 4.47
CA ILE A 172 22.82 -38.26 4.62
C ILE A 172 22.08 -39.43 5.28
N MET A 173 20.95 -39.21 5.97
CA MET A 173 20.23 -40.30 6.65
C MET A 173 19.44 -41.19 5.67
N ASP A 174 19.41 -42.50 5.95
CA ASP A 174 18.59 -43.49 5.21
C ASP A 174 17.11 -43.35 5.56
N GLU A 175 16.24 -43.93 4.73
CA GLU A 175 14.79 -43.99 4.96
C GLU A 175 14.41 -44.64 6.29
N LYS A 176 15.22 -45.58 6.78
CA LYS A 176 15.06 -46.20 8.08
C LYS A 176 16.31 -46.03 8.93
N ILE A 177 16.16 -45.38 10.08
CA ILE A 177 17.25 -45.03 10.97
C ILE A 177 17.24 -46.00 12.16
N LYS A 178 18.28 -46.84 12.25
CA LYS A 178 18.45 -47.76 13.38
C LYS A 178 19.09 -47.01 14.54
N CYS A 179 18.41 -46.95 15.68
CA CYS A 179 18.87 -46.20 16.85
C CYS A 179 18.55 -46.89 18.18
N SER A 180 19.33 -46.62 19.21
CA SER A 180 19.09 -47.15 20.56
C SER A 180 19.56 -46.19 21.65
N LEU A 181 18.92 -46.25 22.82
CA LEU A 181 19.45 -45.64 24.04
C LEU A 181 20.45 -46.59 24.74
N TYR A 182 21.21 -46.06 25.69
CA TYR A 182 22.12 -46.86 26.52
C TYR A 182 21.37 -48.00 27.21
N ASN A 183 21.84 -49.25 27.04
CA ASN A 183 21.18 -50.49 27.49
C ASN A 183 19.74 -50.72 26.95
N GLY A 184 19.31 -49.98 25.93
CA GLY A 184 18.01 -50.15 25.28
C GLY A 184 18.08 -51.05 24.05
N HIS A 185 17.00 -51.77 23.76
CA HIS A 185 16.88 -52.53 22.51
C HIS A 185 16.92 -51.58 21.29
N PRO A 186 17.70 -51.89 20.24
CA PRO A 186 17.67 -51.12 19.01
C PRO A 186 16.31 -51.17 18.34
N ILE A 187 15.81 -50.00 17.94
CA ILE A 187 14.60 -49.84 17.15
C ILE A 187 14.95 -49.23 15.80
N GLU A 188 14.02 -49.33 14.86
CA GLU A 188 14.00 -48.49 13.67
C GLU A 188 13.11 -47.27 13.92
N ILE A 189 13.39 -46.16 13.25
CA ILE A 189 12.45 -45.05 13.08
C ILE A 189 12.52 -44.62 11.61
N PRO A 190 11.39 -44.23 11.00
CA PRO A 190 11.43 -43.68 9.65
C PRO A 190 12.20 -42.37 9.62
N LYS A 191 12.80 -42.02 8.48
CA LYS A 191 13.50 -40.75 8.25
C LYS A 191 12.58 -39.57 8.51
N TYR A 192 11.36 -39.65 8.01
CA TYR A 192 10.33 -38.63 8.14
C TYR A 192 9.09 -39.15 8.85
N VAL A 193 8.34 -38.25 9.48
CA VAL A 193 6.97 -38.52 9.93
C VAL A 193 6.07 -38.61 8.69
N ASP A 194 5.76 -39.84 8.28
CA ASP A 194 4.94 -40.17 7.11
C ASP A 194 3.46 -40.42 7.48
N GLY A 195 2.65 -40.76 6.48
CA GLY A 195 1.21 -40.99 6.67
C GLY A 195 0.92 -42.17 7.60
N GLU A 196 1.72 -43.23 7.55
CA GLU A 196 1.57 -44.42 8.38
C GLU A 196 1.88 -44.13 9.85
N PHE A 197 2.97 -43.38 10.11
CA PHE A 197 3.31 -42.90 11.44
C PHE A 197 2.19 -41.99 11.98
N LEU A 198 1.66 -41.08 11.17
CA LEU A 198 0.60 -40.18 11.61
C LEU A 198 -0.70 -40.91 11.90
N TYR A 199 -1.08 -41.91 11.11
CA TYR A 199 -2.21 -42.77 11.43
C TYR A 199 -1.99 -43.53 12.74
N PHE A 200 -0.80 -44.09 12.97
CA PHE A 200 -0.41 -44.70 14.24
C PHE A 200 -0.54 -43.70 15.41
N ALA A 201 -0.03 -42.48 15.26
CA ALA A 201 -0.17 -41.43 16.26
C ALA A 201 -1.64 -41.02 16.51
N GLY A 202 -2.48 -41.04 15.47
CA GLY A 202 -3.93 -40.82 15.57
C GLY A 202 -4.67 -41.91 16.35
N LEU A 203 -4.31 -43.19 16.13
CA LEU A 203 -4.82 -44.29 16.94
C LEU A 203 -4.44 -44.11 18.41
N ILE A 204 -3.19 -43.73 18.67
CA ILE A 204 -2.76 -43.39 20.02
C ILE A 204 -3.59 -42.22 20.54
N ALA A 205 -3.75 -41.12 19.79
CA ALA A 205 -4.50 -39.93 20.22
C ALA A 205 -5.90 -40.24 20.80
N GLY A 206 -6.66 -41.13 20.17
CA GLY A 206 -7.98 -41.52 20.65
C GLY A 206 -7.93 -42.50 21.84
N ASP A 207 -7.57 -43.75 21.57
CA ASP A 207 -7.72 -44.86 22.54
C ASP A 207 -6.39 -45.43 23.08
N GLY A 208 -5.24 -44.85 22.70
CA GLY A 208 -3.94 -45.25 23.24
C GLY A 208 -3.66 -44.72 24.66
N ASP A 209 -2.60 -45.22 25.27
CA ASP A 209 -2.08 -44.76 26.56
C ASP A 209 -0.55 -44.67 26.51
N LEU A 210 0.00 -43.60 27.07
CA LEU A 210 1.44 -43.41 27.23
C LEU A 210 1.75 -43.36 28.72
N THR A 211 2.39 -44.40 29.27
CA THR A 211 2.70 -44.45 30.71
C THR A 211 4.20 -44.47 30.94
N LYS A 212 4.64 -43.81 32.01
CA LYS A 212 6.05 -43.80 32.43
C LYS A 212 6.17 -44.42 33.81
N GLU A 213 6.94 -45.49 33.93
CA GLU A 213 7.26 -46.16 35.19
C GLU A 213 8.78 -46.10 35.40
N LYS A 214 9.24 -45.42 36.45
CA LYS A 214 10.67 -45.15 36.69
C LYS A 214 11.35 -44.55 35.44
N ASN A 215 12.20 -45.33 34.77
CA ASN A 215 12.94 -44.96 33.56
C ASN A 215 12.39 -45.59 32.26
N THR A 216 11.30 -46.36 32.33
CA THR A 216 10.69 -46.99 31.15
C THR A 216 9.42 -46.25 30.74
N VAL A 217 9.24 -46.10 29.44
CA VAL A 217 8.02 -45.54 28.85
C VAL A 217 7.34 -46.61 28.02
N THR A 218 6.06 -46.82 28.28
CA THR A 218 5.24 -47.83 27.63
C THR A 218 4.19 -47.15 26.78
N ILE A 219 4.11 -47.58 25.51
CA ILE A 219 3.07 -47.22 24.57
C ILE A 219 2.08 -48.39 24.55
N ARG A 220 0.83 -48.12 24.92
CA ARG A 220 -0.25 -49.11 24.99
C ARG A 220 -1.40 -48.68 24.08
N PHE A 221 -2.03 -49.63 23.41
CA PHE A 221 -3.25 -49.41 22.64
C PHE A 221 -4.26 -50.50 22.99
N SER A 222 -5.52 -50.10 23.24
CA SER A 222 -6.60 -51.01 23.59
C SER A 222 -7.86 -50.61 22.87
N ASN A 223 -8.51 -51.56 22.21
CA ASN A 223 -9.74 -51.30 21.47
C ASN A 223 -10.62 -52.55 21.41
N SER A 224 -11.93 -52.41 21.27
CA SER A 224 -12.82 -53.55 21.04
C SER A 224 -12.80 -54.03 19.59
N ASN A 225 -12.38 -53.19 18.65
CA ASN A 225 -12.28 -53.57 17.25
C ASN A 225 -10.93 -54.25 16.94
N ARG A 226 -10.98 -55.50 16.48
CA ARG A 226 -9.81 -56.32 16.17
C ARG A 226 -8.97 -55.75 15.02
N LYS A 227 -9.59 -55.17 14.00
CA LYS A 227 -8.87 -54.60 12.85
C LYS A 227 -7.96 -53.44 13.26
N LEU A 228 -8.40 -52.58 14.20
CA LEU A 228 -7.56 -51.50 14.72
C LEU A 228 -6.38 -52.01 15.55
N ILE A 229 -6.57 -53.11 16.29
CA ILE A 229 -5.48 -53.79 17.01
C ILE A 229 -4.46 -54.35 16.01
N GLU A 230 -4.92 -55.03 14.97
CA GLU A 230 -4.05 -55.56 13.91
C GLU A 230 -3.27 -54.45 13.20
N ASP A 231 -3.92 -53.32 12.89
CA ASP A 231 -3.25 -52.15 12.33
C ASP A 231 -2.18 -51.60 13.29
N PHE A 232 -2.46 -51.50 14.60
CA PHE A 232 -1.47 -51.06 15.60
C PHE A 232 -0.26 -52.01 15.67
N ILE A 233 -0.48 -53.32 15.66
CA ILE A 233 0.59 -54.34 15.67
C ILE A 233 1.42 -54.25 14.39
N TYR A 234 0.77 -54.18 13.23
CA TYR A 234 1.41 -54.06 11.93
C TYR A 234 2.28 -52.81 11.85
N LEU A 235 1.74 -51.65 12.23
CA LEU A 235 2.46 -50.38 12.21
C LEU A 235 3.62 -50.38 13.20
N SER A 236 3.45 -50.94 14.40
CA SER A 236 4.53 -51.08 15.39
C SER A 236 5.70 -51.89 14.83
N LYS A 237 5.41 -52.98 14.11
CA LYS A 237 6.43 -53.81 13.47
C LYS A 237 7.05 -53.13 12.25
N LYS A 238 6.26 -52.47 11.42
CA LYS A 238 6.72 -51.85 10.16
C LYS A 238 7.57 -50.60 10.40
N LEU A 239 7.08 -49.69 11.25
CA LEU A 239 7.70 -48.40 11.54
C LEU A 239 8.90 -48.54 12.49
N PHE A 240 8.76 -49.39 13.52
CA PHE A 240 9.72 -49.44 14.62
C PHE A 240 10.52 -50.73 14.71
N ASN A 241 10.17 -51.75 13.91
CA ASN A 241 10.69 -53.11 14.03
C ASN A 241 10.45 -53.73 15.43
N VAL A 242 9.41 -53.25 16.13
CA VAL A 242 9.03 -53.72 17.48
C VAL A 242 7.78 -54.60 17.39
N LYS A 243 7.79 -55.74 18.09
CA LYS A 243 6.60 -56.58 18.27
C LYS A 243 5.94 -56.21 19.61
N PRO A 244 4.73 -55.64 19.62
CA PRO A 244 4.02 -55.38 20.87
C PRO A 244 3.65 -56.68 21.57
N ASN A 245 3.55 -56.63 22.90
CA ASN A 245 3.13 -57.75 23.75
C ASN A 245 1.72 -57.49 24.29
N ILE A 246 0.93 -58.55 24.43
CA ILE A 246 -0.39 -58.49 25.05
C ILE A 246 -0.26 -58.29 26.57
N SER A 247 -1.04 -57.36 27.13
CA SER A 247 -0.98 -56.98 28.54
C SER A 247 -2.12 -57.52 29.39
N SER A 248 -3.21 -57.98 28.77
CA SER A 248 -4.35 -58.62 29.43
C SER A 248 -5.03 -59.59 28.47
N VAL A 249 -4.90 -60.89 28.73
CA VAL A 249 -5.46 -61.95 27.85
C VAL A 249 -6.85 -62.41 28.32
N ASN A 250 -7.19 -62.28 29.60
CA ASN A 250 -8.41 -62.90 30.16
C ASN A 250 -9.20 -61.96 31.09
N SER A 251 -10.03 -61.07 30.52
CA SER A 251 -11.17 -60.56 31.28
C SER A 251 -12.34 -60.32 30.34
N GLU A 252 -13.47 -61.01 30.55
CA GLU A 252 -14.73 -60.80 29.82
C GLU A 252 -15.23 -59.34 29.86
N LYS A 253 -14.63 -58.49 30.72
CA LYS A 253 -15.03 -57.11 30.99
C LYS A 253 -14.14 -56.03 30.38
N ARG A 254 -12.96 -56.32 29.82
CA ARG A 254 -12.05 -55.29 29.26
C ARG A 254 -11.53 -55.66 27.86
N PRO A 255 -11.44 -54.68 26.93
CA PRO A 255 -10.90 -54.91 25.60
C PRO A 255 -9.43 -55.32 25.65
N GLU A 256 -9.01 -56.08 24.63
CA GLU A 256 -7.63 -56.52 24.43
C GLU A 256 -6.69 -55.30 24.37
N ALA A 257 -5.49 -55.44 24.95
CA ALA A 257 -4.55 -54.33 25.09
C ALA A 257 -3.12 -54.77 24.78
N TRP A 258 -2.53 -54.15 23.76
CA TRP A 258 -1.18 -54.42 23.29
C TRP A 258 -0.25 -53.27 23.67
N ARG A 259 0.98 -53.59 24.06
CA ARG A 259 1.95 -52.59 24.51
C ARG A 259 3.38 -52.92 24.11
N PHE A 260 4.20 -51.89 23.96
CA PHE A 260 5.66 -52.02 23.88
C PHE A 260 6.36 -50.86 24.57
N GLY A 261 7.61 -51.07 24.99
CA GLY A 261 8.42 -50.05 25.62
C GLY A 261 9.33 -49.34 24.62
N SER A 262 9.21 -48.02 24.50
CA SER A 262 10.15 -47.22 23.70
C SER A 262 10.12 -45.75 24.10
N LYS A 263 11.20 -45.27 24.73
CA LYS A 263 11.36 -43.84 25.06
C LYS A 263 11.51 -42.97 23.82
N LEU A 264 12.18 -43.47 22.78
CA LEU A 264 12.42 -42.72 21.53
C LEU A 264 11.11 -42.48 20.78
N VAL A 265 10.27 -43.51 20.63
CA VAL A 265 8.94 -43.35 19.99
C VAL A 265 8.06 -42.44 20.83
N PHE A 266 8.11 -42.54 22.16
CA PHE A 266 7.41 -41.62 23.05
C PHE A 266 7.82 -40.16 22.85
N GLU A 267 9.13 -39.85 22.78
CA GLU A 267 9.59 -38.47 22.57
C GLU A 267 9.06 -37.88 21.25
N ILE A 268 9.01 -38.69 20.19
CA ILE A 268 8.41 -38.29 18.91
C ILE A 268 6.90 -38.00 19.07
N LEU A 269 6.16 -38.92 19.71
CA LEU A 269 4.71 -38.74 19.94
C LEU A 269 4.41 -37.53 20.84
N GLU A 270 5.24 -37.31 21.87
CA GLU A 270 5.14 -36.16 22.78
C GLU A 270 5.33 -34.85 22.01
N GLU A 271 6.35 -34.76 21.15
CA GLU A 271 6.58 -33.61 20.28
C GLU A 271 5.45 -33.37 19.25
N LEU A 272 4.70 -34.42 18.89
CA LEU A 272 3.50 -34.29 18.08
C LEU A 272 2.26 -33.81 18.86
N GLY A 273 2.32 -33.83 20.20
CA GLY A 273 1.26 -33.31 21.10
C GLY A 273 0.56 -34.38 21.94
N LEU A 274 1.13 -35.59 22.07
CA LEU A 274 0.55 -36.70 22.82
C LEU A 274 1.25 -36.85 24.19
N PRO A 275 0.65 -36.38 25.30
CA PRO A 275 1.28 -36.43 26.61
C PRO A 275 1.09 -37.79 27.30
N LEU A 276 1.80 -37.98 28.41
CA LEU A 276 1.59 -39.12 29.32
C LEU A 276 0.15 -39.17 29.85
N SER A 277 -0.37 -40.38 30.03
CA SER A 277 -1.67 -40.66 30.63
C SER A 277 -1.69 -40.30 32.13
N PRO A 278 -2.81 -39.74 32.67
CA PRO A 278 -4.06 -39.45 31.98
C PRO A 278 -3.91 -38.23 31.05
N LYS A 279 -4.19 -38.46 29.76
CA LYS A 279 -3.94 -37.50 28.68
C LYS A 279 -5.19 -36.78 28.19
N SER A 280 -6.36 -37.24 28.60
CA SER A 280 -7.64 -36.91 27.96
C SER A 280 -7.97 -35.41 27.97
N ASP A 281 -7.53 -34.65 28.99
CA ASP A 281 -7.68 -33.19 29.07
C ASP A 281 -6.43 -32.41 28.65
N LYS A 282 -5.30 -33.10 28.46
CA LYS A 282 -3.99 -32.52 28.11
C LYS A 282 -3.61 -32.72 26.65
N ILE A 283 -4.27 -33.63 25.94
CA ILE A 283 -4.01 -33.90 24.53
C ILE A 283 -4.15 -32.61 23.72
N ASP A 284 -3.22 -32.40 22.79
CA ASP A 284 -3.16 -31.23 21.94
C ASP A 284 -2.59 -31.61 20.57
N MET A 285 -2.85 -30.81 19.53
CA MET A 285 -2.11 -30.91 18.27
C MET A 285 -0.95 -29.93 18.30
N SER A 286 0.28 -30.43 18.23
CA SER A 286 1.47 -29.58 18.19
C SER A 286 1.50 -28.64 16.98
N ASN A 287 2.22 -27.53 17.09
CA ASN A 287 2.45 -26.63 15.95
C ASN A 287 3.21 -27.33 14.81
N LYS A 288 4.02 -28.35 15.12
CA LYS A 288 4.72 -29.17 14.12
C LYS A 288 3.70 -29.97 13.31
N LEU A 289 2.77 -30.65 13.97
CA LEU A 289 1.67 -31.38 13.33
C LEU A 289 0.76 -30.45 12.50
N LEU A 290 0.46 -29.25 13.00
CA LEU A 290 -0.38 -28.29 12.26
C LEU A 290 0.27 -27.75 10.97
N LYS A 291 1.59 -27.86 10.81
CA LYS A 291 2.34 -27.40 9.63
C LYS A 291 2.52 -28.45 8.54
N VAL A 292 2.23 -29.72 8.82
CA VAL A 292 2.35 -30.78 7.80
C VAL A 292 1.32 -30.58 6.70
N ASN A 293 1.59 -31.15 5.53
CA ASN A 293 0.69 -31.06 4.37
C ASN A 293 -0.68 -31.74 4.66
N ASN A 294 -1.68 -31.44 3.84
CA ASN A 294 -3.05 -31.94 4.05
C ASN A 294 -3.16 -33.47 3.92
N GLU A 295 -2.30 -34.10 3.12
CA GLU A 295 -2.31 -35.55 2.90
C GLU A 295 -1.78 -36.31 4.12
N LEU A 296 -0.67 -35.87 4.69
CA LEU A 296 -0.11 -36.43 5.92
C LEU A 296 -1.05 -36.20 7.11
N LEU A 297 -1.56 -34.97 7.25
CA LEU A 297 -2.46 -34.63 8.35
C LEU A 297 -3.77 -35.43 8.31
N SER A 298 -4.29 -35.77 7.13
CA SER A 298 -5.53 -36.53 7.02
C SER A 298 -5.40 -37.94 7.58
N ASN A 299 -4.20 -38.54 7.52
CA ASN A 299 -3.92 -39.85 8.12
C ASN A 299 -3.97 -39.80 9.66
N TYR A 300 -3.43 -38.74 10.29
CA TYR A 300 -3.60 -38.51 11.73
C TYR A 300 -5.07 -38.40 12.14
N LEU A 301 -5.82 -37.59 11.40
CA LEU A 301 -7.26 -37.41 11.64
C LEU A 301 -8.01 -38.72 11.48
N LYS A 302 -7.70 -39.48 10.43
CA LYS A 302 -8.32 -40.78 10.16
C LYS A 302 -8.13 -41.74 11.34
N GLY A 303 -6.91 -41.88 11.87
CA GLY A 303 -6.65 -42.72 13.05
C GLY A 303 -7.39 -42.25 14.31
N TYR A 304 -7.48 -40.94 14.52
CA TYR A 304 -8.26 -40.37 15.64
C TYR A 304 -9.78 -40.60 15.48
N PHE A 305 -10.33 -40.43 14.27
CA PHE A 305 -11.75 -40.67 14.01
C PHE A 305 -12.10 -42.16 14.00
N ASP A 306 -11.17 -43.05 13.61
CA ASP A 306 -11.36 -44.50 13.66
C ASP A 306 -11.45 -45.04 15.09
N THR A 307 -10.92 -44.32 16.08
CA THR A 307 -11.05 -44.64 17.50
C THR A 307 -12.27 -43.92 18.10
N ASP A 308 -12.19 -42.61 18.26
CA ASP A 308 -13.13 -41.78 19.03
C ASP A 308 -14.24 -41.13 18.18
N GLY A 309 -14.24 -41.32 16.86
CA GLY A 309 -15.22 -40.78 15.93
C GLY A 309 -16.27 -41.79 15.48
N GLY A 310 -17.47 -41.34 15.08
CA GLY A 310 -18.49 -42.24 14.54
C GLY A 310 -19.63 -41.54 13.83
N GLY A 311 -20.22 -42.22 12.85
CA GLY A 311 -21.47 -41.80 12.21
C GLY A 311 -22.65 -41.94 13.18
N ILE A 312 -23.41 -40.87 13.38
CA ILE A 312 -24.63 -40.84 14.18
C ILE A 312 -25.83 -40.76 13.23
N GLU A 313 -26.60 -41.84 13.24
CA GLU A 313 -27.84 -41.95 12.49
C GLU A 313 -29.01 -41.68 13.43
N ARG A 314 -29.90 -40.75 13.06
CA ARG A 314 -31.08 -40.39 13.86
C ARG A 314 -32.35 -40.81 13.14
N THR A 315 -33.29 -41.39 13.89
CA THR A 315 -34.56 -41.95 13.39
C THR A 315 -35.77 -41.01 13.59
N LYS A 316 -35.65 -39.94 14.41
CA LYS A 316 -36.65 -38.87 14.64
C LYS A 316 -35.99 -37.48 14.53
N LYS A 317 -36.79 -36.39 14.48
CA LYS A 317 -36.38 -34.96 14.35
C LYS A 317 -34.93 -34.69 14.79
N GLY A 318 -34.00 -34.68 13.84
CA GLY A 318 -32.57 -34.46 14.04
C GLY A 318 -31.77 -34.75 12.76
N SER A 319 -30.60 -34.13 12.60
CA SER A 319 -29.74 -34.31 11.41
C SER A 319 -28.74 -35.45 11.58
N HIS A 320 -28.57 -36.29 10.56
CA HIS A 320 -27.45 -37.23 10.49
C HIS A 320 -26.10 -36.49 10.48
N HIS A 321 -25.11 -37.00 11.19
CA HIS A 321 -23.81 -36.33 11.32
C HIS A 321 -22.70 -37.32 11.70
N VAL A 322 -21.45 -36.91 11.51
CA VAL A 322 -20.28 -37.55 12.15
C VAL A 322 -19.99 -36.80 13.45
N GLU A 323 -19.76 -37.52 14.53
CA GLU A 323 -19.40 -36.97 15.84
C GLU A 323 -18.10 -37.58 16.36
N SER A 324 -17.28 -36.78 17.04
CA SER A 324 -16.17 -37.22 17.88
C SER A 324 -16.11 -36.36 19.15
N SER A 325 -15.64 -36.89 20.29
CA SER A 325 -15.74 -36.19 21.57
C SER A 325 -14.49 -36.29 22.44
N SER A 326 -13.81 -35.16 22.66
CA SER A 326 -12.66 -35.07 23.56
C SER A 326 -12.99 -34.31 24.85
N THR A 327 -12.28 -34.60 25.93
CA THR A 327 -12.30 -33.75 27.15
C THR A 327 -11.35 -32.56 27.04
N SER A 328 -10.42 -32.56 26.07
CA SER A 328 -9.52 -31.43 25.80
C SER A 328 -10.21 -30.40 24.89
N LYS A 329 -10.48 -29.22 25.45
CA LYS A 329 -11.06 -28.10 24.72
C LYS A 329 -10.12 -27.60 23.61
N ILE A 330 -8.83 -27.47 23.92
CA ILE A 330 -7.79 -26.96 23.00
C ILE A 330 -7.68 -27.89 21.79
N PHE A 331 -7.66 -29.20 22.02
CA PHE A 331 -7.64 -30.19 20.94
C PHE A 331 -8.87 -30.07 20.05
N SER A 332 -10.07 -29.96 20.62
CA SER A 332 -11.30 -29.79 19.82
C SER A 332 -11.32 -28.48 19.02
N GLU A 333 -10.82 -27.38 19.58
CA GLU A 333 -10.72 -26.10 18.87
C GLU A 333 -9.73 -26.17 17.70
N LYS A 334 -8.57 -26.80 17.88
CA LYS A 334 -7.60 -27.05 16.80
C LYS A 334 -8.13 -28.03 15.77
N LEU A 335 -8.81 -29.10 16.19
CA LEU A 335 -9.44 -30.07 15.28
C LEU A 335 -10.49 -29.40 14.39
N LYS A 336 -11.29 -28.46 14.93
CA LYS A 336 -12.22 -27.65 14.13
C LYS A 336 -11.48 -26.82 13.06
N LEU A 337 -10.36 -26.18 13.41
CA LEU A 337 -9.54 -25.41 12.45
C LEU A 337 -8.90 -26.30 11.39
N VAL A 338 -8.43 -27.49 11.78
CA VAL A 338 -7.84 -28.47 10.86
C VAL A 338 -8.89 -28.98 9.86
N LEU A 339 -10.12 -29.28 10.31
CA LEU A 339 -11.21 -29.66 9.42
C LEU A 339 -11.53 -28.56 8.38
N LEU A 340 -11.39 -27.28 8.75
CA LEU A 340 -11.54 -26.16 7.81
C LEU A 340 -10.47 -26.14 6.71
N ARG A 341 -9.30 -26.77 6.88
CA ARG A 341 -8.28 -26.93 5.81
C ARG A 341 -8.77 -27.81 4.65
N TYR A 342 -9.77 -28.64 4.90
CA TYR A 342 -10.43 -29.49 3.91
C TYR A 342 -11.78 -28.92 3.46
N GLY A 343 -12.09 -27.67 3.84
CA GLY A 343 -13.41 -27.05 3.63
C GLY A 343 -14.55 -27.68 4.45
N ILE A 344 -14.23 -28.55 5.42
CA ILE A 344 -15.22 -29.25 6.25
C ILE A 344 -15.63 -28.34 7.40
N HIS A 345 -16.87 -27.85 7.37
CA HIS A 345 -17.40 -27.02 8.43
C HIS A 345 -17.97 -27.90 9.55
N SER A 346 -17.52 -27.67 10.77
CA SER A 346 -17.93 -28.43 11.95
C SER A 346 -18.33 -27.52 13.12
N LYS A 347 -19.14 -28.05 14.05
CA LYS A 347 -19.59 -27.35 15.25
C LYS A 347 -19.03 -28.03 16.49
N ILE A 348 -18.68 -27.24 17.51
CA ILE A 348 -18.31 -27.76 18.82
C ILE A 348 -19.51 -27.62 19.75
N ARG A 349 -19.90 -28.72 20.39
CA ARG A 349 -20.96 -28.76 21.40
C ARG A 349 -20.39 -29.23 22.72
N LYS A 350 -20.53 -28.41 23.78
CA LYS A 350 -20.23 -28.83 25.14
C LYS A 350 -21.29 -29.84 25.60
N LYS A 351 -20.85 -31.02 26.04
CA LYS A 351 -21.68 -32.06 26.67
C LYS A 351 -21.29 -32.14 28.14
N GLU A 352 -22.25 -31.92 29.01
CA GLU A 352 -22.03 -32.02 30.46
C GLU A 352 -21.73 -33.46 30.87
N ALA A 353 -20.89 -33.57 31.90
CA ALA A 353 -20.60 -34.83 32.55
C ALA A 353 -21.90 -35.45 33.10
N ARG A 354 -22.33 -36.59 32.56
CA ARG A 354 -23.39 -37.41 33.15
C ARG A 354 -22.75 -38.62 33.83
N PRO A 355 -23.00 -38.86 35.12
CA PRO A 355 -22.52 -40.07 35.77
C PRO A 355 -23.21 -41.28 35.14
N ASN A 356 -22.42 -42.23 34.64
CA ASN A 356 -22.90 -43.53 34.15
C ASN A 356 -22.47 -44.61 35.15
N LYS A 357 -23.28 -45.66 35.34
CA LYS A 357 -23.05 -46.76 36.30
C LYS A 357 -21.70 -47.50 36.18
N LYS A 358 -20.91 -47.30 35.10
CA LYS A 358 -19.62 -47.96 34.85
C LYS A 358 -18.40 -47.03 34.83
N VAL A 359 -18.56 -45.71 34.64
CA VAL A 359 -17.44 -44.74 34.59
C VAL A 359 -17.93 -43.37 35.09
N ASN A 360 -17.40 -42.91 36.23
CA ASN A 360 -17.63 -41.55 36.74
C ASN A 360 -16.78 -40.53 35.98
N SER A 361 -17.22 -40.12 34.79
CA SER A 361 -16.58 -39.00 34.09
C SER A 361 -16.94 -37.69 34.79
N LYS A 362 -16.04 -37.16 35.64
CA LYS A 362 -16.24 -35.85 36.31
C LYS A 362 -16.08 -34.64 35.39
N LYS A 363 -15.61 -34.82 34.15
CA LYS A 363 -15.21 -33.73 33.24
C LYS A 363 -16.19 -33.58 32.06
N ASN A 364 -16.44 -32.32 31.68
CA ASN A 364 -17.22 -31.96 30.49
C ASN A 364 -16.51 -32.44 29.21
N LYS A 365 -17.29 -32.86 28.21
CA LYS A 365 -16.79 -33.25 26.89
C LYS A 365 -17.10 -32.16 25.85
N PHE A 366 -16.25 -32.04 24.85
CA PHE A 366 -16.41 -31.16 23.70
C PHE A 366 -16.59 -32.03 22.46
N ALA A 367 -17.81 -32.11 21.96
CA ALA A 367 -18.16 -32.92 20.81
C ALA A 367 -18.04 -32.10 19.52
N ILE A 368 -17.24 -32.57 18.57
CA ILE A 368 -17.20 -32.03 17.21
C ILE A 368 -18.26 -32.72 16.37
N ILE A 369 -19.12 -31.94 15.75
CA ILE A 369 -20.25 -32.40 14.94
C ILE A 369 -20.03 -31.92 13.50
N ILE A 370 -19.97 -32.86 12.57
CA ILE A 370 -19.90 -32.61 11.12
C ILE A 370 -21.25 -33.01 10.52
N ASN A 371 -22.02 -32.02 10.08
CA ASN A 371 -23.35 -32.23 9.50
C ASN A 371 -23.43 -31.66 8.08
N GLY A 372 -24.44 -32.10 7.35
CA GLY A 372 -24.68 -31.63 5.98
C GLY A 372 -24.00 -32.48 4.92
N LYS A 373 -24.73 -32.72 3.81
CA LYS A 373 -24.28 -33.63 2.75
C LYS A 373 -22.88 -33.29 2.23
N LYS A 374 -22.65 -32.01 1.88
CA LYS A 374 -21.36 -31.53 1.35
C LYS A 374 -20.21 -31.76 2.33
N ASN A 375 -20.39 -31.44 3.62
CA ASN A 375 -19.33 -31.62 4.61
C ASN A 375 -19.02 -33.11 4.84
N LEU A 376 -20.04 -33.96 4.82
CA LEU A 376 -19.87 -35.41 4.96
C LEU A 376 -19.18 -36.04 3.75
N GLU A 377 -19.48 -35.57 2.54
CA GLU A 377 -18.77 -35.98 1.31
C GLU A 377 -17.30 -35.52 1.32
N LEU A 378 -17.03 -34.28 1.74
CA LEU A 378 -15.66 -33.79 1.93
C LEU A 378 -14.92 -34.60 3.00
N PHE A 379 -15.58 -34.93 4.11
CA PHE A 379 -15.02 -35.81 5.15
C PHE A 379 -14.71 -37.19 4.57
N LYS A 380 -15.63 -37.82 3.84
CA LYS A 380 -15.41 -39.11 3.17
C LYS A 380 -14.23 -39.06 2.19
N LYS A 381 -14.15 -37.99 1.40
CA LYS A 381 -13.12 -37.81 0.36
C LYS A 381 -11.73 -37.66 0.94
N PHE A 382 -11.57 -36.80 1.97
CA PHE A 382 -10.25 -36.41 2.44
C PHE A 382 -9.78 -37.15 3.70
N ILE A 383 -10.69 -37.54 4.59
CA ILE A 383 -10.36 -38.15 5.89
C ILE A 383 -10.89 -39.59 5.93
N GLY A 384 -12.21 -39.78 5.86
CA GLY A 384 -12.85 -41.09 5.87
C GLY A 384 -12.60 -41.90 7.14
N PHE A 385 -12.80 -43.21 7.03
CA PHE A 385 -12.55 -44.21 8.07
C PHE A 385 -11.85 -45.42 7.44
N ASN A 386 -10.85 -45.97 8.12
CA ASN A 386 -10.35 -47.32 7.81
C ASN A 386 -11.19 -48.38 8.55
N HIS A 387 -11.90 -48.01 9.62
CA HIS A 387 -12.81 -48.91 10.31
C HIS A 387 -13.98 -49.32 9.40
N PRO A 388 -14.15 -50.62 9.06
CA PRO A 388 -15.13 -51.07 8.07
C PRO A 388 -16.57 -50.65 8.39
N GLU A 389 -17.04 -50.92 9.61
CA GLU A 389 -18.41 -50.59 10.01
C GLU A 389 -18.69 -49.08 10.01
N LYS A 390 -17.72 -48.25 10.43
CA LYS A 390 -17.86 -46.78 10.44
C LYS A 390 -17.91 -46.24 9.01
N LYS A 391 -17.10 -46.81 8.11
CA LYS A 391 -17.11 -46.48 6.67
C LYS A 391 -18.47 -46.79 6.03
N GLU A 392 -19.00 -48.00 6.22
CA GLU A 392 -20.33 -48.36 5.71
C GLU A 392 -21.44 -47.50 6.31
N LYS A 393 -21.33 -47.18 7.61
CA LYS A 393 -22.31 -46.30 8.27
C LYS A 393 -22.26 -44.88 7.71
N LEU A 394 -21.09 -44.34 7.41
CA LEU A 394 -20.94 -43.03 6.77
C LEU A 394 -21.60 -43.03 5.39
N ASP A 395 -21.40 -44.08 4.60
CA ASP A 395 -21.99 -44.22 3.27
C ASP A 395 -23.52 -44.28 3.32
N ARG A 396 -24.07 -45.07 4.25
CA ARG A 396 -25.51 -45.11 4.51
C ARG A 396 -26.07 -43.74 4.89
N ILE A 397 -25.37 -43.00 5.77
CA ILE A 397 -25.78 -41.66 6.19
C ILE A 397 -25.80 -40.68 5.00
N ILE A 398 -24.74 -40.65 4.17
CA ILE A 398 -24.65 -39.75 3.02
C ILE A 398 -25.77 -40.04 2.01
N ASN A 399 -26.03 -41.33 1.74
CA ASN A 399 -27.07 -41.76 0.80
C ASN A 399 -28.50 -41.40 1.27
N LYS A 400 -28.74 -41.35 2.59
CA LYS A 400 -30.04 -40.94 3.14
C LYS A 400 -30.31 -39.44 3.01
N ILE A 401 -29.28 -38.60 2.86
CA ILE A 401 -29.45 -37.14 2.75
C ILE A 401 -29.74 -36.78 1.28
N LYS A 402 -31.00 -36.45 0.98
CA LYS A 402 -31.46 -36.12 -0.39
C LYS A 402 -31.06 -34.74 -0.90
N ARG A 403 -30.92 -33.74 -0.02
CA ARG A 403 -30.61 -32.34 -0.39
C ARG A 403 -29.27 -31.88 0.17
N TYR A 404 -28.57 -31.02 -0.57
CA TYR A 404 -27.46 -30.25 -0.03
C TYR A 404 -27.98 -29.17 0.92
N ASP A 405 -27.20 -28.79 1.93
CA ASP A 405 -27.56 -27.74 2.88
C ASP A 405 -27.53 -26.37 2.19
N THR A 406 -28.61 -26.01 1.52
CA THR A 406 -28.74 -24.77 0.74
C THR A 406 -28.82 -23.50 1.60
N ASN A 407 -28.97 -23.64 2.92
CA ASN A 407 -29.27 -22.53 3.82
C ASN A 407 -28.10 -22.12 4.73
N ILE A 408 -26.90 -22.68 4.51
CA ILE A 408 -25.73 -22.43 5.37
C ILE A 408 -24.73 -21.49 4.66
N ASP A 409 -24.30 -21.83 3.44
CA ASP A 409 -23.38 -21.01 2.63
C ASP A 409 -24.18 -20.08 1.71
N ILE A 410 -24.69 -18.99 2.29
CA ILE A 410 -25.54 -18.00 1.61
C ILE A 410 -24.77 -16.70 1.30
N ILE A 411 -25.24 -15.97 0.29
CA ILE A 411 -24.74 -14.63 -0.06
C ILE A 411 -25.80 -13.59 0.38
N PRO A 412 -25.63 -12.95 1.54
CA PRO A 412 -26.67 -12.17 2.22
C PRO A 412 -27.21 -10.96 1.42
N ASN A 413 -26.40 -10.34 0.54
CA ASN A 413 -26.79 -9.17 -0.27
C ASN A 413 -27.01 -9.46 -1.76
N ALA A 414 -26.97 -10.73 -2.17
CA ALA A 414 -27.09 -11.13 -3.57
C ALA A 414 -28.36 -10.61 -4.27
N ARG A 415 -29.50 -10.66 -3.57
CA ARG A 415 -30.79 -10.24 -4.14
C ARG A 415 -30.87 -8.75 -4.45
N LYS A 416 -30.26 -7.89 -3.61
CA LYS A 416 -30.20 -6.44 -3.87
C LYS A 416 -29.37 -6.14 -5.11
N LEU A 417 -28.26 -6.85 -5.29
CA LEU A 417 -27.41 -6.72 -6.49
C LEU A 417 -28.13 -7.22 -7.74
N ILE A 418 -28.80 -8.37 -7.66
CA ILE A 418 -29.59 -8.91 -8.79
C ILE A 418 -30.76 -7.98 -9.14
N ALA A 419 -31.48 -7.44 -8.17
CA ALA A 419 -32.60 -6.52 -8.43
C ALA A 419 -32.16 -5.24 -9.17
N LYS A 420 -30.93 -4.77 -8.93
CA LYS A 420 -30.35 -3.66 -9.72
C LYS A 420 -30.10 -4.10 -11.16
N VAL A 421 -29.50 -5.27 -11.37
CA VAL A 421 -29.28 -5.84 -12.71
C VAL A 421 -30.61 -6.04 -13.47
N GLU A 422 -31.63 -6.59 -12.81
CA GLU A 422 -32.97 -6.77 -13.37
C GLU A 422 -33.58 -5.42 -13.80
N LYS A 423 -33.40 -4.36 -13.00
CA LYS A 423 -33.87 -3.01 -13.30
C LYS A 423 -33.12 -2.37 -14.46
N ASP A 424 -31.79 -2.48 -14.47
CA ASP A 424 -30.92 -1.82 -15.44
C ASP A 424 -31.02 -2.47 -16.83
N LEU A 425 -31.30 -3.78 -16.88
CA LEU A 425 -31.42 -4.55 -18.13
C LEU A 425 -32.87 -4.88 -18.53
N GLY A 426 -33.86 -4.58 -17.70
CA GLY A 426 -35.28 -4.87 -17.96
C GLY A 426 -35.64 -6.37 -18.02
N ILE A 427 -34.77 -7.25 -17.49
CA ILE A 427 -34.96 -8.71 -17.48
C ILE A 427 -35.32 -9.19 -16.08
N LYS A 428 -36.04 -10.31 -15.99
CA LYS A 428 -36.36 -10.96 -14.72
C LYS A 428 -35.55 -12.24 -14.56
N ILE A 429 -34.68 -12.25 -13.56
CA ILE A 429 -33.68 -13.28 -13.28
C ILE A 429 -34.16 -14.20 -12.14
N LEU A 430 -34.77 -13.66 -11.08
CA LEU A 430 -35.17 -14.42 -9.89
C LEU A 430 -36.64 -14.88 -9.92
N LYS A 431 -36.89 -16.13 -9.51
CA LYS A 431 -38.23 -16.70 -9.31
C LYS A 431 -38.78 -16.35 -7.90
N ARG A 432 -40.12 -16.33 -7.75
CA ARG A 432 -40.86 -15.78 -6.58
C ARG A 432 -40.56 -16.41 -5.19
N ARG A 433 -39.75 -17.47 -5.05
CA ARG A 433 -39.65 -18.30 -3.82
C ARG A 433 -38.48 -18.02 -2.85
N ASP A 434 -37.56 -17.09 -3.13
CA ASP A 434 -36.31 -16.97 -2.34
C ASP A 434 -36.28 -15.77 -1.37
N LYS A 435 -37.07 -15.80 -0.28
CA LYS A 435 -37.20 -14.66 0.65
C LYS A 435 -36.00 -14.43 1.59
N ASN A 436 -35.11 -15.41 1.82
CA ASN A 436 -34.02 -15.33 2.81
C ASN A 436 -32.67 -15.80 2.24
N GLY A 437 -31.91 -14.89 1.60
CA GLY A 437 -30.55 -15.15 1.10
C GLY A 437 -30.50 -16.12 -0.09
N ILE A 438 -29.50 -15.97 -0.96
CA ILE A 438 -29.28 -16.88 -2.08
C ILE A 438 -28.13 -17.81 -1.74
N SER A 439 -28.34 -19.13 -1.82
CA SER A 439 -27.26 -20.10 -1.66
C SER A 439 -26.18 -19.87 -2.72
N ARG A 440 -24.92 -20.00 -2.34
CA ARG A 440 -23.79 -19.82 -3.27
C ARG A 440 -23.84 -20.80 -4.44
N ASP A 441 -24.24 -22.05 -4.21
CA ASP A 441 -24.39 -23.04 -5.28
C ASP A 441 -25.46 -22.64 -6.31
N TYR A 442 -26.61 -22.13 -5.84
CA TYR A 442 -27.62 -21.56 -6.74
C TYR A 442 -27.09 -20.32 -7.47
N MET A 443 -26.36 -19.45 -6.79
CA MET A 443 -25.72 -18.28 -7.41
C MET A 443 -24.74 -18.68 -8.52
N GLN A 444 -23.88 -19.68 -8.28
CA GLN A 444 -22.92 -20.15 -9.29
C GLN A 444 -23.63 -20.71 -10.53
N ARG A 445 -24.72 -21.46 -10.36
CA ARG A 445 -25.53 -21.94 -11.50
C ARG A 445 -26.16 -20.79 -12.26
N LEU A 446 -26.78 -19.85 -11.53
CA LEU A 446 -27.40 -18.67 -12.12
C LEU A 446 -26.38 -17.82 -12.91
N LEU A 447 -25.17 -17.64 -12.38
CA LEU A 447 -24.10 -16.88 -13.03
C LEU A 447 -23.55 -17.56 -14.29
N LYS A 448 -23.62 -18.90 -14.39
CA LYS A 448 -23.29 -19.61 -15.64
C LYS A 448 -24.23 -19.23 -16.76
N ASP A 449 -25.52 -19.10 -16.46
CA ASP A 449 -26.56 -18.72 -17.43
C ASP A 449 -26.47 -17.21 -17.78
N LEU A 450 -25.86 -16.40 -16.92
CA LEU A 450 -25.71 -14.94 -17.09
C LEU A 450 -24.31 -14.52 -17.56
N LYS A 451 -23.43 -15.48 -17.91
CA LYS A 451 -22.01 -15.23 -18.21
C LYS A 451 -21.78 -14.23 -19.37
N ASP A 452 -22.69 -14.21 -20.33
CA ASP A 452 -22.57 -13.40 -21.54
C ASP A 452 -23.04 -11.94 -21.33
N ILE A 453 -23.63 -11.64 -20.18
CA ILE A 453 -24.16 -10.32 -19.83
C ILE A 453 -23.06 -9.47 -19.16
N LYS A 454 -22.64 -8.40 -19.84
CA LYS A 454 -21.63 -7.46 -19.31
C LYS A 454 -22.25 -6.44 -18.36
N HIS A 455 -22.23 -6.72 -17.05
CA HIS A 455 -22.71 -5.82 -16.00
C HIS A 455 -21.80 -5.81 -14.76
N GLU A 456 -21.55 -4.65 -14.16
CA GLU A 456 -20.67 -4.48 -12.98
C GLU A 456 -21.11 -5.29 -11.75
N ASN A 457 -22.41 -5.24 -11.40
CA ASN A 457 -22.98 -6.07 -10.34
C ASN A 457 -22.87 -7.59 -10.62
N ILE A 458 -22.91 -8.05 -11.88
CA ILE A 458 -22.68 -9.46 -12.23
C ILE A 458 -21.22 -9.84 -11.98
N LYS A 459 -20.26 -8.97 -12.36
CA LYS A 459 -18.84 -9.18 -12.03
C LYS A 459 -18.63 -9.28 -10.51
N THR A 460 -19.27 -8.41 -9.74
CA THR A 460 -19.21 -8.40 -8.27
C THR A 460 -19.82 -9.69 -7.69
N LEU A 461 -20.98 -10.12 -8.19
CA LEU A 461 -21.62 -11.38 -7.78
C LEU A 461 -20.75 -12.58 -8.11
N ASN A 462 -20.08 -12.58 -9.26
CA ASN A 462 -19.16 -13.65 -9.66
C ASN A 462 -17.96 -13.75 -8.70
N LEU A 463 -17.35 -12.62 -8.39
CA LEU A 463 -16.22 -12.51 -7.48
C LEU A 463 -16.59 -12.94 -6.04
N ILE A 464 -17.76 -12.54 -5.54
CA ILE A 464 -18.26 -12.99 -4.23
C ILE A 464 -18.61 -14.47 -4.27
N SER A 465 -19.21 -14.96 -5.35
CA SER A 465 -19.65 -16.36 -5.49
C SER A 465 -18.48 -17.34 -5.59
N ASP A 466 -17.35 -16.89 -6.14
CA ASP A 466 -16.13 -17.70 -6.22
C ASP A 466 -15.14 -17.42 -5.07
N SER A 467 -15.44 -16.50 -4.15
CA SER A 467 -14.59 -16.19 -3.00
C SER A 467 -14.36 -17.36 -2.03
N ASP A 468 -13.28 -17.26 -1.26
CA ASP A 468 -12.99 -18.13 -0.10
C ASP A 468 -13.65 -17.62 1.20
N ILE A 469 -14.57 -16.67 1.08
CA ILE A 469 -15.36 -16.15 2.21
C ILE A 469 -16.57 -17.05 2.45
N PHE A 470 -16.78 -17.38 3.72
CA PHE A 470 -18.02 -17.91 4.25
C PHE A 470 -18.71 -16.81 5.06
N TRP A 471 -19.96 -16.48 4.72
CA TRP A 471 -20.73 -15.48 5.46
C TRP A 471 -21.36 -16.14 6.68
N ASP A 472 -20.80 -15.84 7.85
CA ASP A 472 -21.23 -16.46 9.12
C ASP A 472 -22.12 -15.49 9.89
N LYS A 473 -23.30 -15.97 10.28
CA LYS A 473 -24.30 -15.14 10.98
C LYS A 473 -23.90 -14.95 12.43
N ILE A 474 -23.98 -13.73 12.94
CA ILE A 474 -23.77 -13.41 14.35
C ILE A 474 -25.00 -13.88 15.14
N VAL A 475 -24.76 -14.72 16.15
CA VAL A 475 -25.81 -15.21 17.07
C VAL A 475 -25.74 -14.55 18.44
N LYS A 476 -24.60 -13.95 18.80
CA LYS A 476 -24.43 -13.25 20.08
C LYS A 476 -23.32 -12.21 19.99
N ILE A 477 -23.55 -11.02 20.54
CA ILE A 477 -22.52 -9.99 20.75
C ILE A 477 -22.55 -9.58 22.22
N GLU A 478 -21.39 -9.58 22.88
CA GLU A 478 -21.28 -9.28 24.31
C GLU A 478 -20.23 -8.20 24.56
N LEU A 479 -20.56 -7.16 25.32
CA LEU A 479 -19.62 -6.15 25.80
C LEU A 479 -19.00 -6.62 27.13
N ILE A 480 -17.67 -6.64 27.23
CA ILE A 480 -16.92 -7.12 28.40
C ILE A 480 -16.13 -5.95 28.97
N LYS A 481 -16.41 -5.59 30.24
CA LYS A 481 -15.78 -4.47 30.94
C LYS A 481 -14.59 -4.88 31.82
N ASP A 482 -14.72 -6.00 32.51
CA ASP A 482 -13.68 -6.53 33.42
C ASP A 482 -13.06 -7.81 32.84
N HIS A 483 -12.41 -7.66 31.69
CA HIS A 483 -11.96 -8.79 30.90
C HIS A 483 -10.72 -9.52 31.48
N GLY A 484 -10.02 -8.95 32.47
CA GLY A 484 -8.87 -9.58 33.14
C GLY A 484 -7.60 -9.79 32.29
N TYR A 485 -7.65 -9.51 30.98
CA TYR A 485 -6.47 -9.56 30.10
C TYR A 485 -5.40 -8.52 30.49
N GLU A 486 -4.14 -8.95 30.51
CA GLU A 486 -2.99 -8.08 30.73
C GLU A 486 -2.61 -7.30 29.45
N TYR A 487 -2.80 -7.93 28.28
CA TYR A 487 -2.50 -7.36 26.96
C TYR A 487 -3.52 -7.79 25.90
N VAL A 488 -3.69 -6.94 24.88
CA VAL A 488 -4.31 -7.26 23.59
C VAL A 488 -3.25 -7.21 22.49
N TYR A 489 -3.48 -7.95 21.41
CA TYR A 489 -2.50 -8.12 20.34
C TYR A 489 -3.08 -7.71 18.99
N ASP A 490 -2.20 -7.25 18.11
CA ASP A 490 -2.54 -6.96 16.72
C ASP A 490 -1.35 -7.22 15.80
N LEU A 491 -1.60 -7.37 14.50
CA LEU A 491 -0.57 -7.70 13.51
C LEU A 491 -0.57 -6.67 12.38
N THR A 492 0.62 -6.35 11.88
CA THR A 492 0.77 -5.63 10.60
C THR A 492 1.16 -6.62 9.53
N VAL A 493 0.26 -6.82 8.57
CA VAL A 493 0.47 -7.66 7.39
C VAL A 493 0.57 -6.80 6.14
N GLU A 494 1.58 -7.07 5.31
CA GLU A 494 1.89 -6.33 4.09
C GLU A 494 0.77 -6.44 3.03
N ASN A 495 0.46 -5.34 2.36
CA ASN A 495 -0.50 -5.20 1.25
C ASN A 495 -1.97 -5.47 1.58
N SER A 496 -2.30 -6.59 2.23
CA SER A 496 -3.68 -7.01 2.47
C SER A 496 -4.33 -6.31 3.68
N HIS A 497 -3.53 -5.85 4.65
CA HIS A 497 -3.98 -5.14 5.85
C HIS A 497 -5.07 -5.85 6.68
N ASN A 498 -5.19 -7.16 6.53
CA ASN A 498 -6.15 -8.00 7.23
C ASN A 498 -5.55 -9.37 7.52
N PHE A 499 -6.13 -10.09 8.47
CA PHE A 499 -5.72 -11.46 8.80
C PHE A 499 -6.89 -12.26 9.41
N ILE A 500 -6.72 -13.57 9.46
CA ILE A 500 -7.74 -14.49 9.98
C ILE A 500 -7.45 -14.84 11.45
N VAL A 501 -8.42 -14.59 12.33
CA VAL A 501 -8.37 -14.95 13.76
C VAL A 501 -9.55 -15.86 14.09
N ASN A 502 -9.28 -17.05 14.62
CA ASN A 502 -10.30 -18.08 14.92
C ASN A 502 -11.25 -18.36 13.74
N GLY A 503 -10.74 -18.24 12.51
CA GLY A 503 -11.50 -18.39 11.27
C GLY A 503 -12.37 -17.18 10.90
N LEU A 504 -12.29 -16.05 11.61
CA LEU A 504 -12.98 -14.79 11.30
C LEU A 504 -11.99 -13.78 10.71
N LEU A 505 -12.46 -12.95 9.78
CA LEU A 505 -11.61 -11.97 9.11
C LEU A 505 -11.56 -10.65 9.90
N VAL A 506 -10.34 -10.23 10.26
CA VAL A 506 -10.06 -9.06 11.09
C VAL A 506 -9.11 -8.13 10.35
N HIS A 507 -9.31 -6.83 10.44
CA HIS A 507 -8.39 -5.83 9.90
C HIS A 507 -7.28 -5.49 10.90
N ASN A 508 -6.08 -5.11 10.43
CA ASN A 508 -5.03 -4.55 11.29
C ASN A 508 -5.60 -3.36 12.08
N THR A 509 -5.40 -3.34 13.39
CA THR A 509 -5.89 -2.33 14.33
C THR A 509 -4.83 -1.29 14.74
N ALA A 510 -3.53 -1.57 14.59
CA ALA A 510 -2.43 -0.79 15.16
C ALA A 510 -1.44 -0.22 14.13
N ALA A 511 -1.38 1.10 14.15
CA ALA A 511 -0.21 1.93 13.85
C ALA A 511 -0.05 3.02 14.94
N VAL A 512 -0.57 2.76 16.14
CA VAL A 512 -0.64 3.72 17.25
C VAL A 512 0.37 3.26 18.31
N VAL A 513 1.28 4.13 18.76
CA VAL A 513 2.22 3.94 19.89
C VAL A 513 2.00 5.05 20.93
N LYS A 514 2.27 4.80 22.21
CA LYS A 514 2.08 5.79 23.29
C LYS A 514 3.34 6.67 23.41
N ASP A 515 3.13 7.97 23.42
CA ASP A 515 4.17 8.98 23.62
C ASP A 515 4.34 9.25 25.13
N GLU A 516 5.57 9.12 25.64
CA GLU A 516 5.89 9.35 27.05
C GLU A 516 5.81 10.83 27.44
N PHE A 517 5.89 11.76 26.48
CA PHE A 517 5.81 13.20 26.75
C PHE A 517 4.37 13.74 26.88
N LEU A 518 3.37 13.08 26.28
CA LEU A 518 2.00 13.61 26.19
C LEU A 518 0.94 12.83 26.99
N LYS A 519 1.32 11.77 27.74
CA LYS A 519 0.39 10.88 28.45
C LYS A 519 -0.82 10.46 27.56
N GLY A 520 -0.58 10.23 26.27
CA GLY A 520 -1.60 9.92 25.26
C GLY A 520 -1.04 9.12 24.08
N TRP A 521 -1.93 8.71 23.16
CA TRP A 521 -1.63 7.80 22.05
C TRP A 521 -1.43 8.55 20.72
N GLY A 522 -0.40 8.20 19.94
CA GLY A 522 -0.07 8.84 18.65
C GLY A 522 0.44 7.86 17.57
N LEU A 523 0.25 8.21 16.30
CA LEU A 523 0.81 7.49 15.13
C LEU A 523 2.20 8.03 14.76
N GLU A 524 3.12 7.14 14.36
CA GLU A 524 4.50 7.50 13.97
C GLU A 524 4.58 8.02 12.52
N ALA A 525 5.40 9.05 12.29
CA ALA A 525 5.66 9.63 10.98
C ALA A 525 6.82 8.89 10.28
N GLY A 526 6.81 8.81 8.93
CA GLY A 526 7.94 8.21 8.19
C GLY A 526 9.25 8.99 8.38
N ALA A 527 10.41 8.36 8.12
CA ALA A 527 11.75 8.92 8.38
C ALA A 527 11.96 10.33 7.80
N MET A 528 11.47 10.60 6.58
CA MET A 528 11.55 11.93 5.98
C MET A 528 10.70 12.99 6.71
N VAL A 529 9.58 12.58 7.30
CA VAL A 529 8.71 13.48 8.07
C VAL A 529 9.31 13.78 9.44
N LEU A 530 9.94 12.78 10.07
CA LEU A 530 10.69 12.96 11.32
C LEU A 530 11.90 13.88 11.13
N ALA A 531 12.55 13.82 9.97
CA ALA A 531 13.70 14.65 9.62
C ALA A 531 13.32 16.07 9.11
N ASN A 532 12.12 16.57 9.41
CA ASN A 532 11.70 17.91 9.00
C ASN A 532 12.69 19.00 9.46
N LYS A 533 13.12 19.85 8.53
CA LYS A 533 14.20 20.85 8.65
C LYS A 533 15.59 20.28 8.98
N GLY A 534 15.72 18.96 8.93
CA GLY A 534 16.94 18.19 9.14
C GLY A 534 17.38 17.46 7.87
N ILE A 535 18.21 16.43 8.08
CA ILE A 535 18.75 15.57 7.03
C ILE A 535 18.18 14.17 7.25
N CYS A 536 17.62 13.58 6.19
CA CYS A 536 17.25 12.17 6.15
C CYS A 536 18.35 11.42 5.40
N CYS A 537 19.03 10.51 6.10
CA CYS A 537 20.04 9.65 5.50
C CYS A 537 19.41 8.31 5.12
N VAL A 538 19.58 7.90 3.87
CA VAL A 538 19.12 6.60 3.36
C VAL A 538 20.33 5.82 2.89
N ASP A 539 20.56 4.67 3.50
CA ASP A 539 21.56 3.71 3.03
C ASP A 539 20.90 2.72 2.06
N GLU A 540 21.67 2.26 1.08
CA GLU A 540 21.24 1.30 0.04
C GLU A 540 19.91 1.69 -0.63
N ILE A 541 19.80 2.93 -1.13
CA ILE A 541 18.58 3.42 -1.79
C ILE A 541 18.18 2.56 -3.02
N ASP A 542 19.15 1.87 -3.61
CA ASP A 542 18.99 0.89 -4.69
C ASP A 542 18.27 -0.40 -4.28
N LYS A 543 18.10 -0.67 -2.97
CA LYS A 543 17.37 -1.86 -2.45
C LYS A 543 15.96 -1.56 -1.93
N MET A 544 15.51 -0.30 -1.99
CA MET A 544 14.16 0.09 -1.54
C MET A 544 13.06 -0.50 -2.44
N SER A 545 11.85 -0.72 -1.90
CA SER A 545 10.70 -1.14 -2.72
C SER A 545 10.33 -0.06 -3.77
N PRO A 546 9.77 -0.42 -4.93
CA PRO A 546 9.30 0.54 -5.92
C PRO A 546 8.27 1.54 -5.37
N GLU A 547 7.42 1.10 -4.43
CA GLU A 547 6.40 1.92 -3.78
C GLU A 547 7.03 2.96 -2.83
N ASP A 548 8.05 2.58 -2.05
CA ASP A 548 8.78 3.50 -1.17
C ASP A 548 9.62 4.49 -2.00
N ARG A 549 10.26 4.03 -3.09
CA ARG A 549 10.96 4.92 -4.05
C ARG A 549 9.99 5.91 -4.70
N SER A 550 8.77 5.47 -5.05
CA SER A 550 7.73 6.33 -5.58
C SER A 550 7.29 7.41 -4.58
N SER A 551 7.22 7.07 -3.29
CA SER A 551 6.93 8.03 -2.22
C SER A 551 8.03 9.10 -2.08
N LEU A 552 9.30 8.75 -2.35
CA LEU A 552 10.42 9.70 -2.40
C LEU A 552 10.33 10.68 -3.58
N HIS A 553 9.70 10.30 -4.71
CA HIS A 553 9.60 11.18 -5.88
C HIS A 553 8.95 12.52 -5.55
N SER A 554 7.81 12.49 -4.84
CA SER A 554 7.09 13.71 -4.44
C SER A 554 7.95 14.62 -3.55
N ALA A 555 8.66 14.02 -2.60
CA ALA A 555 9.53 14.70 -1.66
C ALA A 555 10.77 15.32 -2.33
N MET A 556 11.40 14.59 -3.25
CA MET A 556 12.56 15.06 -4.02
C MET A 556 12.16 16.08 -5.11
N GLU A 557 10.91 16.04 -5.59
CA GLU A 557 10.38 16.96 -6.61
C GLU A 557 9.98 18.30 -6.02
N GLN A 558 9.16 18.29 -4.97
CA GLN A 558 8.58 19.50 -4.37
C GLN A 558 9.33 19.99 -3.13
N GLN A 559 10.38 19.27 -2.69
CA GLN A 559 11.12 19.52 -1.44
C GLN A 559 10.21 19.55 -0.19
N ILE A 560 9.06 18.91 -0.31
CA ILE A 560 7.95 18.95 0.64
C ILE A 560 7.36 17.55 0.70
N VAL A 561 7.33 16.95 1.88
CA VAL A 561 6.55 15.72 2.14
C VAL A 561 5.22 16.10 2.75
N ALA A 562 4.13 15.72 2.10
CA ALA A 562 2.80 15.85 2.69
C ALA A 562 2.66 14.86 3.86
N ILE A 563 2.49 15.37 5.08
CA ILE A 563 2.33 14.53 6.27
C ILE A 563 0.93 13.90 6.25
N SER A 564 0.82 12.66 5.77
CA SER A 564 -0.46 11.93 5.75
C SER A 564 -0.59 10.83 6.81
N LYS A 565 0.45 10.53 7.59
CA LYS A 565 0.46 9.33 8.47
C LYS A 565 0.70 9.58 9.96
N ALA A 566 0.94 10.81 10.39
CA ALA A 566 1.11 11.16 11.81
C ALA A 566 0.06 12.18 12.24
N ASN A 567 -0.38 12.10 13.49
CA ASN A 567 -1.51 12.82 14.09
C ASN A 567 -1.34 14.36 14.19
N ILE A 568 -0.54 14.99 13.32
CA ILE A 568 -0.48 16.44 13.13
C ILE A 568 -1.35 16.80 11.93
N GLN A 569 -2.66 16.75 12.12
CA GLN A 569 -3.61 17.01 11.04
C GLN A 569 -4.36 18.33 11.29
N ALA A 570 -4.01 19.33 10.46
CA ALA A 570 -4.70 20.60 10.29
C ALA A 570 -5.96 20.39 9.46
N CYS A 571 -7.16 20.74 9.94
CA CYS A 571 -8.38 20.53 9.17
C CYS A 571 -9.53 21.49 9.49
N TYR A 572 -10.43 21.62 8.51
CA TYR A 572 -11.73 22.27 8.59
C TYR A 572 -12.83 21.28 8.98
N SER A 573 -13.88 21.77 9.64
CA SER A 573 -15.09 20.99 9.89
C SER A 573 -15.81 20.61 8.59
N SER A 574 -16.47 19.45 8.56
CA SER A 574 -17.14 18.89 7.37
C SER A 574 -18.20 19.77 6.71
N ASP A 575 -18.71 20.79 7.40
CA ASP A 575 -19.69 21.75 6.91
C ASP A 575 -19.05 22.96 6.17
N THR A 576 -17.72 22.96 6.01
CA THR A 576 -16.98 23.98 5.27
C THR A 576 -16.96 23.66 3.76
N GLU A 577 -17.15 24.68 2.94
CA GLU A 577 -17.09 24.63 1.47
C GLU A 577 -15.78 25.22 0.95
N VAL A 578 -15.39 24.81 -0.26
CA VAL A 578 -14.18 25.27 -0.96
C VAL A 578 -14.57 25.90 -2.29
N LEU A 579 -13.87 26.97 -2.68
CA LEU A 579 -14.07 27.62 -3.97
C LEU A 579 -13.36 26.82 -5.07
N THR A 580 -14.13 26.30 -6.02
CA THR A 580 -13.63 25.57 -7.21
C THR A 580 -13.85 26.39 -8.47
N GLU A 581 -13.30 25.90 -9.59
CA GLU A 581 -13.47 26.55 -10.90
C GLU A 581 -14.94 26.67 -11.36
N ILE A 582 -15.85 25.90 -10.77
CA ILE A 582 -17.30 25.97 -11.03
C ILE A 582 -18.10 26.52 -9.83
N GLY A 583 -17.45 27.16 -8.86
CA GLY A 583 -18.09 27.80 -7.71
C GLY A 583 -17.88 27.06 -6.38
N TRP A 584 -18.73 27.33 -5.38
CA TRP A 584 -18.59 26.75 -4.05
C TRP A 584 -19.04 25.28 -4.01
N LYS A 585 -18.19 24.40 -3.50
CA LYS A 585 -18.47 22.96 -3.37
C LYS A 585 -18.07 22.43 -2.00
N LYS A 586 -18.79 21.43 -1.49
CA LYS A 586 -18.34 20.66 -0.32
C LYS A 586 -17.14 19.81 -0.69
N TYR A 587 -16.30 19.47 0.28
CA TYR A 587 -15.11 18.65 0.04
C TYR A 587 -15.41 17.33 -0.69
N SER A 588 -16.56 16.72 -0.44
CA SER A 588 -17.02 15.48 -1.09
C SER A 588 -17.36 15.63 -2.58
N GLU A 589 -17.58 16.85 -3.06
CA GLU A 589 -17.97 17.17 -4.42
C GLU A 589 -16.81 17.67 -5.28
N VAL A 590 -15.67 18.00 -4.66
CA VAL A 590 -14.52 18.61 -5.36
C VAL A 590 -13.87 17.63 -6.34
N LYS A 591 -13.78 16.33 -6.03
CA LYS A 591 -13.17 15.28 -6.90
C LYS A 591 -11.93 15.78 -7.65
N ASP A 592 -11.99 15.93 -8.98
CA ASP A 592 -10.87 16.36 -9.84
C ASP A 592 -10.88 17.86 -10.19
N LEU A 593 -11.82 18.64 -9.64
CA LEU A 593 -11.97 20.07 -9.91
C LEU A 593 -10.77 20.86 -9.37
N LYS A 594 -10.38 21.90 -10.12
CA LYS A 594 -9.39 22.86 -9.63
C LYS A 594 -9.97 23.69 -8.48
N ILE A 595 -9.17 23.92 -7.45
CA ILE A 595 -9.53 24.75 -6.30
C ILE A 595 -8.77 26.07 -6.30
N ALA A 596 -9.38 27.12 -5.75
CA ALA A 596 -8.76 28.44 -5.62
C ALA A 596 -7.68 28.41 -4.54
N GLN A 597 -6.42 28.49 -4.97
CA GLN A 597 -5.23 28.54 -4.12
C GLN A 597 -4.73 29.99 -4.00
N TYR A 598 -4.33 30.40 -2.80
CA TYR A 598 -3.81 31.75 -2.54
C TYR A 598 -2.30 31.74 -2.28
N TYR A 599 -1.57 32.67 -2.91
CA TYR A 599 -0.13 32.85 -2.73
C TYR A 599 0.16 34.13 -1.94
N PRO A 600 0.47 34.05 -0.63
CA PRO A 600 0.60 35.24 0.23
C PRO A 600 1.71 36.22 -0.17
N LYS A 601 2.79 35.74 -0.81
CA LYS A 601 3.90 36.60 -1.23
C LYS A 601 3.56 37.47 -2.44
N GLU A 602 2.75 36.93 -3.34
CA GLU A 602 2.37 37.58 -4.60
C GLU A 602 0.99 38.26 -4.51
N ASP A 603 0.27 38.03 -3.41
CA ASP A 603 -1.12 38.47 -3.19
C ASP A 603 -2.03 38.15 -4.38
N LYS A 604 -1.95 36.89 -4.85
CA LYS A 604 -2.72 36.39 -5.99
C LYS A 604 -3.48 35.11 -5.68
N ILE A 605 -4.56 34.89 -6.43
CA ILE A 605 -5.33 33.64 -6.45
C ILE A 605 -5.15 32.96 -7.80
N GLU A 606 -4.91 31.65 -7.79
CA GLU A 606 -4.84 30.81 -8.98
C GLU A 606 -5.66 29.52 -8.75
N PHE A 607 -6.30 29.03 -9.82
CA PHE A 607 -7.03 27.76 -9.77
C PHE A 607 -6.12 26.62 -10.21
N LEU A 608 -5.78 25.74 -9.28
CA LEU A 608 -4.89 24.61 -9.51
C LEU A 608 -5.55 23.32 -9.00
N LYS A 609 -5.15 22.18 -9.58
CA LYS A 609 -5.56 20.89 -9.03
C LYS A 609 -4.98 20.74 -7.62
N HIS A 610 -5.73 20.11 -6.73
CA HIS A 610 -5.21 19.75 -5.41
C HIS A 610 -4.40 18.46 -5.52
N ASN A 611 -3.38 18.31 -4.67
CA ASN A 611 -2.48 17.15 -4.67
C ASN A 611 -3.04 15.98 -3.86
N GLY A 612 -4.23 16.15 -3.27
CA GLY A 612 -4.87 15.17 -2.42
C GLY A 612 -5.91 15.78 -1.48
N LEU A 613 -6.88 14.97 -1.08
CA LEU A 613 -7.92 15.31 -0.11
C LEU A 613 -7.81 14.38 1.10
N TYR A 614 -7.61 14.95 2.28
CA TYR A 614 -7.57 14.23 3.54
C TYR A 614 -8.91 14.38 4.24
N VAL A 615 -9.54 13.26 4.62
CA VAL A 615 -10.79 13.22 5.39
C VAL A 615 -10.65 12.19 6.49
N TYR A 616 -10.88 12.60 7.74
CA TYR A 616 -10.80 11.70 8.89
C TYR A 616 -11.78 12.10 9.99
N ASN A 617 -12.07 11.18 10.90
CA ASN A 617 -12.90 11.45 12.07
C ASN A 617 -12.07 12.17 13.14
N PHE A 618 -12.51 13.34 13.58
CA PHE A 618 -11.92 14.08 14.69
C PHE A 618 -12.87 14.03 15.89
N ASN A 619 -12.33 13.68 17.05
CA ASN A 619 -13.01 13.74 18.34
C ASN A 619 -12.14 14.51 19.33
N GLY A 620 -12.47 15.77 19.58
CA GLY A 620 -11.65 16.65 20.40
C GLY A 620 -12.15 18.09 20.41
N LEU A 621 -11.34 18.99 20.95
CA LEU A 621 -11.64 20.43 20.94
C LEU A 621 -11.21 21.04 19.60
N MET A 622 -12.12 21.72 18.92
CA MET A 622 -11.83 22.55 17.74
C MET A 622 -11.94 24.03 18.10
N TYR A 623 -11.18 24.87 17.39
CA TYR A 623 -11.18 26.32 17.57
C TYR A 623 -12.14 26.95 16.56
N ASN A 624 -13.14 27.65 17.10
CA ASN A 624 -14.12 28.41 16.34
C ASN A 624 -13.82 29.91 16.43
N PHE A 625 -13.34 30.49 15.33
CA PHE A 625 -13.05 31.90 15.16
C PHE A 625 -14.28 32.59 14.54
N LYS A 626 -15.23 32.98 15.38
CA LYS A 626 -16.55 33.44 14.92
C LYS A 626 -16.87 34.86 15.35
N ASN A 627 -17.23 35.71 14.39
CA ASN A 627 -17.85 37.01 14.60
C ASN A 627 -18.86 37.33 13.49
N LYS A 628 -19.35 38.57 13.38
CA LYS A 628 -20.34 38.95 12.35
C LYS A 628 -19.84 38.77 10.90
N ARG A 629 -18.52 38.74 10.67
CA ARG A 629 -17.89 38.71 9.33
C ARG A 629 -17.00 37.49 9.07
N ASN A 630 -16.60 36.74 10.10
CA ASN A 630 -15.76 35.56 10.01
C ASN A 630 -16.44 34.37 10.69
N ASP A 631 -16.29 33.20 10.10
CA ASP A 631 -16.67 31.92 10.71
C ASP A 631 -15.67 30.85 10.22
N ILE A 632 -14.66 30.55 11.04
CA ILE A 632 -13.64 29.55 10.72
C ILE A 632 -13.63 28.54 11.85
N PHE A 633 -13.85 27.27 11.54
CA PHE A 633 -13.91 26.21 12.52
C PHE A 633 -12.95 25.09 12.18
N VAL A 634 -11.84 25.04 12.94
CA VAL A 634 -10.66 24.27 12.57
C VAL A 634 -10.05 23.53 13.76
N THR A 635 -9.24 22.51 13.49
CA THR A 635 -8.51 21.77 14.51
C THR A 635 -7.41 22.64 15.17
N PRO A 636 -6.93 22.28 16.37
CA PRO A 636 -5.90 23.04 17.10
C PRO A 636 -4.62 23.31 16.29
N ASN A 637 -4.19 22.34 15.48
CA ASN A 637 -2.95 22.40 14.70
C ASN A 637 -3.14 23.04 13.31
N HIS A 638 -4.33 23.62 13.03
CA HIS A 638 -4.61 24.22 11.73
C HIS A 638 -3.78 25.48 11.48
N ARG A 639 -3.16 25.59 10.30
CA ARG A 639 -2.34 26.76 9.91
C ARG A 639 -3.24 27.96 9.61
N MET A 640 -3.19 28.96 10.47
CA MET A 640 -3.93 30.20 10.33
C MET A 640 -3.03 31.27 9.69
N LEU A 641 -3.49 31.89 8.62
CA LEU A 641 -2.86 33.08 8.03
C LEU A 641 -3.37 34.32 8.76
N ILE A 642 -2.54 34.85 9.66
CA ILE A 642 -2.93 35.94 10.55
C ILE A 642 -1.97 37.13 10.41
N LYS A 643 -2.48 38.34 10.61
CA LYS A 643 -1.68 39.55 10.75
C LYS A 643 -1.95 40.21 12.08
N GLU A 644 -0.90 40.47 12.83
CA GLU A 644 -1.02 41.21 14.09
C GLU A 644 -1.16 42.72 13.85
N PRO A 645 -1.76 43.49 14.78
CA PRO A 645 -1.89 44.94 14.66
C PRO A 645 -0.55 45.67 14.53
N ARG A 646 0.52 45.17 15.18
CA ARG A 646 1.87 45.77 15.19
C ARG A 646 2.78 45.28 14.07
N HIS A 647 2.45 44.18 13.42
CA HIS A 647 3.26 43.61 12.33
C HIS A 647 2.80 44.11 10.97
N LYS A 648 3.75 44.37 10.06
CA LYS A 648 3.45 44.83 8.69
C LYS A 648 2.98 43.69 7.77
N GLU A 649 3.39 42.46 8.01
CA GLU A 649 3.14 41.30 7.13
C GLU A 649 2.23 40.25 7.77
N PHE A 650 1.67 39.35 6.95
CA PHE A 650 0.95 38.17 7.42
C PHE A 650 1.94 37.07 7.81
N SER A 651 1.66 36.39 8.91
CA SER A 651 2.40 35.26 9.44
C SER A 651 1.51 34.04 9.55
N VAL A 652 2.11 32.85 9.52
CA VAL A 652 1.40 31.59 9.66
C VAL A 652 1.59 31.06 11.06
N VAL A 653 0.50 30.85 11.78
CA VAL A 653 0.51 30.36 13.17
C VAL A 653 -0.53 29.26 13.32
N GLU A 654 -0.28 28.23 14.14
CA GLU A 654 -1.28 27.22 14.45
C GLU A 654 -2.44 27.83 15.26
N ALA A 655 -3.68 27.37 15.03
CA ALA A 655 -4.86 27.89 15.70
C ALA A 655 -4.76 27.90 17.23
N GLN A 656 -4.13 26.89 17.84
CA GLN A 656 -3.92 26.81 19.28
C GLN A 656 -2.88 27.78 19.84
N ASN A 657 -1.91 28.19 19.02
CA ASN A 657 -0.79 29.05 19.43
C ASN A 657 -1.11 30.55 19.25
N ILE A 658 -2.34 30.89 18.85
CA ILE A 658 -2.78 32.27 18.73
C ILE A 658 -3.04 32.84 20.14
N SER A 659 -2.05 33.55 20.68
CA SER A 659 -2.08 34.14 22.02
C SER A 659 -2.61 35.59 22.05
N TYR A 660 -2.65 36.26 20.88
CA TYR A 660 -2.87 37.70 20.74
C TYR A 660 -4.28 38.18 21.10
N SER A 661 -4.37 39.41 21.58
CA SER A 661 -5.64 40.07 21.95
C SER A 661 -6.53 40.39 20.73
N ARG A 662 -5.90 40.73 19.60
CA ARG A 662 -6.55 41.11 18.34
C ARG A 662 -5.71 40.64 17.15
N ILE A 663 -6.34 39.96 16.18
CA ILE A 663 -5.70 39.50 14.95
C ILE A 663 -6.50 39.98 13.72
N LYS A 664 -5.85 40.08 12.57
CA LYS A 664 -6.48 40.31 11.26
C LYS A 664 -6.40 39.06 10.40
N LEU A 665 -7.49 38.73 9.73
CA LEU A 665 -7.60 37.63 8.77
C LEU A 665 -7.91 38.18 7.38
N LEU A 666 -7.51 37.43 6.35
CA LEU A 666 -7.80 37.75 4.96
C LEU A 666 -8.98 36.91 4.47
N ASN A 667 -9.88 37.54 3.69
CA ASN A 667 -11.05 36.85 3.13
C ASN A 667 -11.19 36.95 1.61
N SER A 668 -10.39 37.78 0.93
CA SER A 668 -10.40 37.87 -0.52
C SER A 668 -9.09 38.45 -1.05
N SER A 669 -8.82 38.21 -2.33
CA SER A 669 -7.68 38.76 -3.08
C SER A 669 -8.00 38.71 -4.58
N LYS A 670 -7.07 39.11 -5.45
CA LYS A 670 -7.30 39.16 -6.90
C LYS A 670 -6.85 37.88 -7.57
N ILE A 671 -7.66 37.37 -8.49
CA ILE A 671 -7.28 36.28 -9.39
C ILE A 671 -6.25 36.76 -10.42
N ASN A 672 -5.26 35.91 -10.70
CA ASN A 672 -4.22 36.16 -11.68
C ASN A 672 -4.30 35.15 -12.82
N ASN A 673 -5.14 35.44 -13.82
CA ASN A 673 -5.33 34.62 -15.02
C ASN A 673 -5.30 35.52 -16.26
N SER A 674 -4.81 34.97 -17.38
CA SER A 674 -4.76 35.66 -18.68
C SER A 674 -6.15 36.02 -19.22
N GLY A 675 -7.19 35.29 -18.80
CA GLY A 675 -8.55 35.42 -19.33
C GLY A 675 -8.75 34.64 -20.62
N ALA A 676 -9.99 34.63 -21.10
CA ALA A 676 -10.36 33.99 -22.36
C ALA A 676 -10.67 35.07 -23.40
N ASP A 677 -10.17 34.93 -24.63
CA ASP A 677 -10.38 35.94 -25.67
C ASP A 677 -11.82 35.89 -26.22
N TYR A 678 -12.33 34.66 -26.43
CA TYR A 678 -13.63 34.43 -27.06
C TYR A 678 -14.43 33.34 -26.35
N LEU A 679 -15.75 33.49 -26.37
CA LEU A 679 -16.69 32.39 -26.20
C LEU A 679 -16.99 31.77 -27.57
N VAL A 680 -16.89 30.44 -27.65
CA VAL A 680 -17.35 29.68 -28.82
C VAL A 680 -18.81 29.28 -28.65
N LEU A 681 -19.71 29.89 -29.41
CA LEU A 681 -21.07 29.38 -29.60
C LEU A 681 -21.01 28.15 -30.53
N PRO A 682 -21.46 26.97 -30.09
CA PRO A 682 -21.30 25.73 -30.84
C PRO A 682 -22.15 25.72 -32.12
N ALA A 683 -21.68 25.03 -33.16
CA ALA A 683 -22.44 24.82 -34.38
C ALA A 683 -23.69 23.97 -34.10
N ILE A 684 -24.82 24.31 -34.71
CA ILE A 684 -26.07 23.55 -34.55
C ILE A 684 -26.68 23.19 -35.90
N LYS A 685 -27.22 21.98 -36.00
CA LYS A 685 -28.07 21.54 -37.10
C LYS A 685 -29.49 21.48 -36.57
N HIS A 686 -30.39 22.27 -37.13
CA HIS A 686 -31.80 22.22 -36.73
C HIS A 686 -32.71 22.14 -37.96
N LYS A 687 -33.75 21.31 -37.86
CA LYS A 687 -34.82 21.21 -38.86
C LYS A 687 -35.94 22.17 -38.43
N GLN A 688 -36.32 23.11 -39.27
CA GLN A 688 -37.56 23.85 -39.03
C GLN A 688 -38.74 22.92 -39.30
N ASN A 689 -39.76 23.01 -38.44
CA ASN A 689 -40.97 22.18 -38.53
C ASN A 689 -41.90 22.53 -39.69
N ARG A 690 -41.50 23.40 -40.63
CA ARG A 690 -42.26 23.69 -41.85
C ARG A 690 -41.31 23.95 -43.01
N VAL A 691 -41.65 23.34 -44.15
CA VAL A 691 -41.03 23.38 -45.49
C VAL A 691 -39.87 22.40 -45.72
N HIS A 692 -40.23 21.28 -46.37
CA HIS A 692 -39.41 20.23 -47.02
C HIS A 692 -38.35 19.47 -46.18
N PRO A 693 -38.38 18.12 -46.15
CA PRO A 693 -37.41 17.28 -45.42
C PRO A 693 -35.94 17.38 -45.88
N LYS A 694 -35.65 18.14 -46.95
CA LYS A 694 -34.37 18.20 -47.65
C LYS A 694 -33.45 19.35 -47.22
N TYR A 695 -33.93 20.34 -46.47
CA TYR A 695 -33.11 21.50 -46.08
C TYR A 695 -32.82 21.49 -44.57
N THR A 696 -31.58 21.11 -44.22
CA THR A 696 -31.05 21.28 -42.86
C THR A 696 -30.26 22.58 -42.83
N HIS A 697 -30.73 23.57 -42.07
CA HIS A 697 -29.93 24.77 -41.82
C HIS A 697 -28.82 24.44 -40.82
N GLN A 698 -27.57 24.56 -41.27
CA GLN A 698 -26.38 24.38 -40.46
C GLN A 698 -25.84 25.75 -40.06
N HIS A 699 -25.92 26.08 -38.77
CA HIS A 699 -25.23 27.25 -38.23
C HIS A 699 -23.80 26.84 -37.86
N VAL A 700 -22.81 27.59 -38.36
CA VAL A 700 -21.39 27.39 -38.03
C VAL A 700 -21.11 27.91 -36.60
N ALA A 701 -20.06 27.42 -35.97
CA ALA A 701 -19.61 27.94 -34.68
C ALA A 701 -19.20 29.41 -34.79
N LYS A 702 -19.51 30.21 -33.76
CA LYS A 702 -19.22 31.66 -33.74
C LYS A 702 -18.39 32.04 -32.52
N ASN A 703 -17.37 32.86 -32.75
CA ASN A 703 -16.50 33.37 -31.70
C ASN A 703 -16.97 34.76 -31.28
N ILE A 704 -17.52 34.87 -30.06
CA ILE A 704 -17.94 36.14 -29.47
C ILE A 704 -16.84 36.62 -28.54
N PRO A 705 -16.40 37.89 -28.61
CA PRO A 705 -15.47 38.44 -27.62
C PRO A 705 -15.96 38.21 -26.18
N MET A 706 -15.12 37.63 -25.33
CA MET A 706 -15.53 37.19 -23.99
C MET A 706 -16.05 38.35 -23.13
N ASP A 707 -15.44 39.53 -23.24
CA ASP A 707 -15.86 40.75 -22.52
C ASP A 707 -17.31 41.14 -22.87
N LEU A 708 -17.64 41.11 -24.16
CA LEU A 708 -18.99 41.39 -24.67
C LEU A 708 -19.97 40.31 -24.21
N TRP A 709 -19.56 39.05 -24.24
CA TRP A 709 -20.37 37.93 -23.75
C TRP A 709 -20.70 38.05 -22.26
N LEU A 710 -19.71 38.36 -21.43
CA LEU A 710 -19.89 38.50 -19.99
C LEU A 710 -20.76 39.71 -19.63
N GLU A 711 -20.62 40.83 -20.35
CA GLU A 711 -21.52 41.98 -20.17
C GLU A 711 -22.97 41.60 -20.50
N PHE A 712 -23.19 40.96 -21.65
CA PHE A 712 -24.50 40.46 -22.05
C PHE A 712 -25.09 39.47 -21.03
N LEU A 713 -24.30 38.48 -20.61
CA LEU A 713 -24.75 37.43 -19.70
C LEU A 713 -25.20 38.01 -18.35
N GLY A 714 -24.52 39.05 -17.85
CA GLY A 714 -24.94 39.75 -16.64
C GLY A 714 -26.29 40.46 -16.80
N TYR A 715 -26.53 41.13 -17.94
CA TYR A 715 -27.83 41.74 -18.23
C TYR A 715 -28.94 40.70 -18.44
N TYR A 716 -28.61 39.57 -19.08
CA TYR A 716 -29.56 38.48 -19.30
C TYR A 716 -29.97 37.81 -17.99
N LEU A 717 -29.04 37.57 -17.06
CA LEU A 717 -29.36 36.93 -15.78
C LEU A 717 -30.13 37.85 -14.82
N SER A 718 -29.96 39.16 -14.93
CA SER A 718 -30.73 40.14 -14.14
C SER A 718 -32.16 40.26 -14.69
N GLU A 719 -32.33 40.69 -15.94
CA GLU A 719 -33.63 41.10 -16.51
C GLU A 719 -34.08 40.28 -17.74
N GLY A 720 -33.32 39.26 -18.12
CA GLY A 720 -33.57 38.47 -19.32
C GLY A 720 -34.37 37.20 -19.09
N GLY A 721 -34.96 36.70 -20.18
CA GLY A 721 -35.66 35.42 -20.19
C GLY A 721 -35.89 34.90 -21.60
N ILE A 722 -36.30 33.64 -21.71
CA ILE A 722 -36.78 33.06 -22.97
C ILE A 722 -38.26 33.41 -23.10
N GLU A 723 -38.61 34.18 -24.12
CA GLU A 723 -39.99 34.58 -24.40
C GLU A 723 -40.73 33.45 -25.14
N THR A 724 -40.29 33.17 -26.36
CA THR A 724 -40.78 32.09 -27.23
C THR A 724 -39.57 31.52 -27.96
N GLU A 725 -39.40 30.20 -28.03
CA GLU A 725 -38.22 29.64 -28.70
C GLU A 725 -38.25 29.95 -30.20
N PRO A 726 -37.18 30.50 -30.82
CA PRO A 726 -35.81 30.71 -30.32
C PRO A 726 -35.44 32.17 -29.95
N THR A 727 -36.39 32.95 -29.45
CA THR A 727 -36.27 34.36 -29.06
C THR A 727 -35.98 34.53 -27.57
N ILE A 728 -34.93 35.27 -27.27
CA ILE A 728 -34.62 35.77 -25.93
C ILE A 728 -35.03 37.25 -25.82
N GLY A 729 -35.53 37.63 -24.65
CA GLY A 729 -35.98 38.99 -24.35
C GLY A 729 -35.29 39.55 -23.11
N ILE A 730 -34.97 40.85 -23.11
CA ILE A 730 -34.54 41.61 -21.93
C ILE A 730 -35.43 42.86 -21.84
N SER A 731 -36.05 43.10 -20.70
CA SER A 731 -36.90 44.29 -20.46
C SER A 731 -36.25 45.26 -19.49
N GLN A 732 -36.32 46.57 -19.76
CA GLN A 732 -35.78 47.57 -18.83
C GLN A 732 -36.55 48.90 -18.93
N LYS A 733 -36.65 49.64 -17.82
CA LYS A 733 -37.20 51.00 -17.81
C LYS A 733 -36.36 51.96 -18.64
N HIS A 734 -37.01 52.97 -19.23
CA HIS A 734 -36.30 54.04 -19.92
C HIS A 734 -35.22 54.68 -19.05
N GLY A 735 -34.06 54.98 -19.65
CA GLY A 735 -32.96 55.67 -18.98
C GLY A 735 -31.57 55.12 -19.33
N VAL A 736 -30.59 55.49 -18.49
CA VAL A 736 -29.16 55.19 -18.72
C VAL A 736 -28.90 53.68 -18.78
N LYS A 737 -29.61 52.88 -17.97
CA LYS A 737 -29.48 51.41 -17.97
C LYS A 737 -29.89 50.80 -19.31
N ALA A 738 -31.07 51.16 -19.82
CA ALA A 738 -31.57 50.69 -21.11
C ALA A 738 -30.62 51.08 -22.26
N ASN A 739 -29.97 52.25 -22.19
CA ASN A 739 -28.98 52.68 -23.18
C ASN A 739 -27.70 51.80 -23.17
N LYS A 740 -27.24 51.35 -22.00
CA LYS A 740 -26.11 50.42 -21.88
C LYS A 740 -26.46 49.05 -22.45
N ILE A 741 -27.61 48.50 -22.06
CA ILE A 741 -28.13 47.22 -22.56
C ILE A 741 -28.27 47.27 -24.09
N ARG A 742 -28.86 48.34 -24.65
CA ARG A 742 -28.97 48.56 -26.10
C ARG A 742 -27.63 48.46 -26.81
N LYS A 743 -26.61 49.18 -26.33
CA LYS A 743 -25.27 49.20 -26.95
C LYS A 743 -24.63 47.80 -26.95
N CYS A 744 -24.77 47.07 -25.84
CA CYS A 744 -24.26 45.70 -25.73
C CYS A 744 -24.98 44.75 -26.69
N LEU A 745 -26.32 44.76 -26.71
CA LEU A 745 -27.11 43.86 -27.55
C LEU A 745 -26.95 44.15 -29.04
N LYS A 746 -26.79 45.42 -29.44
CA LYS A 746 -26.52 45.79 -30.83
C LYS A 746 -25.21 45.17 -31.32
N LYS A 747 -24.11 45.36 -30.58
CA LYS A 747 -22.82 44.73 -30.90
C LYS A 747 -22.92 43.21 -30.93
N LEU A 748 -23.59 42.61 -29.94
CA LEU A 748 -23.77 41.16 -29.88
C LEU A 748 -24.55 40.64 -31.10
N SER A 749 -25.60 41.36 -31.52
CA SER A 749 -26.41 41.00 -32.69
C SER A 749 -25.63 41.06 -34.00
N GLU A 750 -24.67 42.00 -34.13
CA GLU A 750 -23.77 42.11 -35.27
C GLU A 750 -22.78 40.92 -35.32
N TYR A 751 -22.16 40.55 -34.19
CA TYR A 751 -21.28 39.37 -34.10
C TYR A 751 -22.01 38.05 -34.35
N ILE A 752 -23.23 37.91 -33.81
CA ILE A 752 -24.03 36.69 -33.98
C ILE A 752 -24.75 36.70 -35.33
N GLY A 753 -24.90 37.83 -36.01
CA GLY A 753 -25.68 37.93 -37.25
C GLY A 753 -27.16 37.57 -37.04
N CYS A 754 -27.80 38.14 -36.03
CA CYS A 754 -29.22 37.92 -35.73
C CYS A 754 -29.99 39.23 -35.61
N LYS A 755 -31.30 39.20 -35.87
CA LYS A 755 -32.16 40.39 -35.77
C LYS A 755 -32.37 40.78 -34.30
N LEU A 756 -32.03 42.03 -33.96
CA LEU A 756 -32.41 42.69 -32.71
C LEU A 756 -33.65 43.56 -32.97
N THR A 757 -34.73 43.30 -32.23
CA THR A 757 -35.97 44.09 -32.29
C THR A 757 -36.13 44.85 -30.98
N GLU A 758 -36.40 46.16 -31.07
CA GLU A 758 -36.76 46.99 -29.92
C GLU A 758 -38.25 47.31 -29.94
N ILE A 759 -38.96 46.97 -28.87
CA ILE A 759 -40.36 47.36 -28.66
C ILE A 759 -40.36 48.34 -27.49
N LYS A 760 -41.01 49.49 -27.66
CA LYS A 760 -41.06 50.56 -26.65
C LYS A 760 -42.51 50.86 -26.30
N ASP A 761 -42.75 51.03 -25.02
CA ASP A 761 -43.99 51.59 -24.46
C ASP A 761 -43.62 52.84 -23.62
N GLU A 762 -44.59 53.52 -23.01
CA GLU A 762 -44.39 54.76 -22.24
C GLU A 762 -43.36 54.60 -21.11
N LYS A 763 -43.21 53.39 -20.55
CA LYS A 763 -42.39 53.14 -19.36
C LYS A 763 -41.20 52.19 -19.54
N TYR A 764 -41.29 51.26 -20.49
CA TYR A 764 -40.32 50.18 -20.66
C TYR A 764 -39.86 50.02 -22.12
N VAL A 765 -38.67 49.44 -22.28
CA VAL A 765 -38.12 48.97 -23.55
C VAL A 765 -37.86 47.47 -23.44
N TRP A 766 -38.35 46.71 -24.41
CA TRP A 766 -38.06 45.29 -24.57
C TRP A 766 -37.11 45.08 -25.75
N PHE A 767 -35.98 44.46 -25.48
CA PHE A 767 -35.00 44.05 -26.49
C PHE A 767 -35.18 42.56 -26.78
N LYS A 768 -35.46 42.22 -28.04
CA LYS A 768 -35.70 40.84 -28.47
C LYS A 768 -34.65 40.41 -29.49
N MET A 769 -33.96 39.31 -29.21
CA MET A 769 -33.00 38.68 -30.12
C MET A 769 -33.47 37.28 -30.49
N THR A 770 -33.66 37.03 -31.78
CA THR A 770 -34.10 35.72 -32.29
C THR A 770 -32.90 34.98 -32.87
N CYS A 771 -32.42 33.96 -32.15
CA CYS A 771 -31.28 33.14 -32.58
C CYS A 771 -31.32 31.75 -31.93
N THR A 772 -31.51 30.71 -32.74
CA THR A 772 -31.57 29.31 -32.27
C THR A 772 -30.29 28.87 -31.56
N GLN A 773 -29.13 29.25 -32.08
CA GLN A 773 -27.82 28.89 -31.52
C GLN A 773 -27.61 29.52 -30.13
N LEU A 774 -27.92 30.81 -29.98
CA LEU A 774 -27.83 31.53 -28.71
C LEU A 774 -28.86 31.03 -27.69
N CYS A 775 -30.11 30.83 -28.13
CA CYS A 775 -31.19 30.35 -27.26
C CYS A 775 -30.88 28.95 -26.70
N ASN A 776 -30.40 28.02 -27.53
CA ASN A 776 -29.98 26.69 -27.07
C ASN A 776 -28.80 26.77 -26.10
N TYR A 777 -27.78 27.56 -26.41
CA TYR A 777 -26.63 27.73 -25.52
C TYR A 777 -27.04 28.27 -24.15
N ILE A 778 -27.93 29.28 -24.11
CA ILE A 778 -28.46 29.87 -22.88
C ILE A 778 -29.29 28.85 -22.09
N LYS A 779 -30.13 28.03 -22.73
CA LYS A 779 -30.87 26.98 -22.02
C LYS A 779 -29.95 26.00 -21.29
N ASP A 780 -28.86 25.62 -21.95
CA ASP A 780 -27.94 24.61 -21.40
C ASP A 780 -27.01 25.20 -20.32
N ASN A 781 -26.72 26.50 -20.37
CA ASN A 781 -25.65 27.12 -19.55
C ASN A 781 -26.10 28.27 -18.64
N ALA A 782 -27.26 28.88 -18.87
CA ALA A 782 -27.73 30.08 -18.18
C ALA A 782 -29.26 30.23 -18.22
N ASN A 783 -30.02 29.54 -17.37
CA ASN A 783 -31.47 29.65 -17.37
C ASN A 783 -31.95 30.97 -16.70
N GLY A 784 -32.73 31.78 -17.43
CA GLY A 784 -33.15 33.13 -17.02
C GLY A 784 -34.52 33.25 -16.33
N LYS A 785 -35.33 32.17 -16.20
CA LYS A 785 -36.68 32.25 -15.59
C LYS A 785 -36.72 31.68 -14.16
N ASP A 786 -37.50 32.34 -13.29
CA ASP A 786 -37.91 31.93 -11.93
C ASP A 786 -36.82 31.88 -10.83
N ASP A 787 -37.19 31.36 -9.66
CA ASP A 787 -36.34 31.14 -8.47
C ASP A 787 -35.22 30.09 -8.67
N LYS A 788 -35.14 29.51 -9.87
CA LYS A 788 -34.16 28.50 -10.30
C LYS A 788 -33.14 29.03 -11.32
N LYS A 789 -32.92 30.35 -11.41
CA LYS A 789 -31.86 30.92 -12.27
C LYS A 789 -30.51 30.29 -11.93
N THR A 790 -29.86 29.65 -12.90
CA THR A 790 -28.54 29.04 -12.77
C THR A 790 -27.60 29.59 -13.85
N CYS A 791 -26.31 29.56 -13.58
CA CYS A 791 -25.31 29.96 -14.56
C CYS A 791 -24.02 29.15 -14.38
N SER A 792 -23.59 28.49 -15.45
CA SER A 792 -22.38 27.68 -15.50
C SER A 792 -21.25 28.48 -16.13
N ILE A 793 -20.41 29.10 -15.30
CA ILE A 793 -19.20 29.82 -15.72
C ILE A 793 -17.99 29.12 -15.12
N ASN A 794 -16.98 28.85 -15.95
CA ASN A 794 -15.68 28.46 -15.45
C ASN A 794 -14.92 29.70 -14.96
N LEU A 795 -14.80 29.85 -13.64
CA LEU A 795 -14.10 30.96 -12.99
C LEU A 795 -12.60 30.93 -13.25
N ALA A 796 -12.03 29.75 -13.51
CA ALA A 796 -10.59 29.58 -13.77
C ALA A 796 -10.18 30.05 -15.17
N SER A 797 -11.11 30.22 -16.11
CA SER A 797 -10.79 30.71 -17.46
C SER A 797 -10.85 32.24 -17.59
N LEU A 798 -11.32 32.95 -16.56
CA LEU A 798 -11.57 34.39 -16.64
C LEU A 798 -10.50 35.21 -15.92
N SER A 799 -10.19 36.39 -16.47
CA SER A 799 -9.30 37.37 -15.83
C SER A 799 -10.04 38.20 -14.76
N CYS A 800 -9.29 38.88 -13.90
CA CYS A 800 -9.86 39.80 -12.90
C CYS A 800 -10.72 40.91 -13.54
N ASN A 801 -10.33 41.39 -14.74
CA ASN A 801 -11.09 42.42 -15.46
C ASN A 801 -12.38 41.86 -16.06
N GLN A 802 -12.33 40.67 -16.65
CA GLN A 802 -13.51 39.96 -17.16
C GLN A 802 -14.55 39.69 -16.07
N LEU A 803 -14.09 39.22 -14.92
CA LEU A 803 -14.96 39.02 -13.75
C LEU A 803 -15.57 40.34 -13.25
N LYS A 804 -14.85 41.47 -13.34
CA LYS A 804 -15.42 42.80 -13.03
C LYS A 804 -16.47 43.23 -14.03
N ILE A 805 -16.31 42.94 -15.33
CA ILE A 805 -17.31 43.25 -16.36
C ILE A 805 -18.61 42.53 -16.03
N PHE A 806 -18.55 41.22 -15.81
CA PHE A 806 -19.71 40.43 -15.40
C PHE A 806 -20.33 40.92 -14.08
N TYR A 807 -19.49 41.16 -13.06
CA TYR A 807 -19.92 41.70 -11.77
C TYR A 807 -20.66 43.04 -11.92
N ASN A 808 -20.12 43.97 -12.72
CA ASN A 808 -20.72 45.30 -12.91
C ASN A 808 -22.05 45.22 -13.65
N ALA A 809 -22.17 44.33 -14.65
CA ALA A 809 -23.40 44.09 -15.37
C ALA A 809 -24.51 43.55 -14.44
N MET A 810 -24.18 42.57 -13.59
CA MET A 810 -25.09 42.01 -12.57
C MET A 810 -25.50 43.06 -11.52
N MET A 811 -24.55 43.88 -11.05
CA MET A 811 -24.80 44.92 -10.05
C MET A 811 -25.65 46.08 -10.56
N LEU A 812 -25.71 46.28 -11.89
CA LEU A 812 -26.42 47.42 -12.48
C LEU A 812 -27.90 47.43 -12.09
N ASP A 813 -28.54 46.27 -11.92
CA ASP A 813 -29.96 46.18 -11.58
C ASP A 813 -30.27 45.70 -10.17
N ASP A 814 -29.81 44.50 -9.84
CA ASP A 814 -30.08 43.84 -8.54
C ASP A 814 -29.16 44.38 -7.40
N GLY A 815 -28.29 45.34 -7.72
CA GLY A 815 -27.42 46.02 -6.78
C GLY A 815 -28.12 47.09 -5.94
N SER A 816 -27.73 47.23 -4.69
CA SER A 816 -28.18 48.33 -3.82
C SER A 816 -27.68 49.69 -4.32
N LYS A 817 -28.37 50.79 -3.96
CA LYS A 817 -28.05 52.20 -4.29
C LYS A 817 -26.59 52.65 -4.05
N TYR A 818 -25.78 51.89 -3.30
CA TYR A 818 -24.37 52.20 -2.99
C TYR A 818 -23.40 51.06 -3.31
N ASP A 819 -23.80 50.08 -4.12
CA ASP A 819 -23.01 48.87 -4.44
C ASP A 819 -22.53 48.08 -3.20
N LYS A 820 -23.26 48.21 -2.09
CA LYS A 820 -22.95 47.57 -0.81
C LYS A 820 -23.62 46.21 -0.66
N ALA A 821 -24.59 45.88 -1.50
CA ALA A 821 -25.23 44.57 -1.48
C ALA A 821 -25.80 44.19 -2.86
N TYR A 822 -25.84 42.89 -3.10
CA TYR A 822 -26.55 42.24 -4.23
C TYR A 822 -27.57 41.27 -3.65
N GLY A 823 -28.80 41.26 -4.16
CA GLY A 823 -29.87 40.40 -3.65
C GLY A 823 -30.58 39.64 -4.77
N SER A 824 -30.88 38.36 -4.53
CA SER A 824 -31.60 37.53 -5.48
C SER A 824 -32.39 36.43 -4.75
N THR A 825 -33.43 35.93 -5.38
CA THR A 825 -34.17 34.74 -4.93
C THR A 825 -33.45 33.44 -5.31
N SER A 826 -32.57 33.45 -6.32
CA SER A 826 -31.73 32.31 -6.67
C SER A 826 -30.49 32.21 -5.77
N LEU A 827 -30.34 31.08 -5.09
CA LEU A 827 -29.16 30.78 -4.29
C LEU A 827 -27.91 30.57 -5.16
N ASP A 828 -28.07 30.02 -6.36
CA ASP A 828 -26.95 29.74 -7.27
C ASP A 828 -26.32 31.03 -7.80
N LEU A 829 -27.14 32.00 -8.21
CA LEU A 829 -26.64 33.33 -8.60
C LEU A 829 -25.95 34.04 -7.44
N ILE A 830 -26.50 33.91 -6.23
CA ILE A 830 -25.93 34.49 -5.02
C ILE A 830 -24.58 33.85 -4.67
N ASN A 831 -24.46 32.52 -4.82
CA ASN A 831 -23.21 31.79 -4.62
C ASN A 831 -22.17 32.17 -5.67
N LEU A 832 -22.57 32.31 -6.94
CA LEU A 832 -21.72 32.77 -8.02
C LEU A 832 -21.21 34.19 -7.73
N MET A 833 -22.11 35.14 -7.41
CA MET A 833 -21.72 36.51 -7.07
C MET A 833 -20.80 36.57 -5.84
N HIS A 834 -21.04 35.71 -4.85
CA HIS A 834 -20.20 35.61 -3.66
C HIS A 834 -18.77 35.14 -4.00
N GLY A 835 -18.63 34.16 -4.89
CA GLY A 835 -17.33 33.70 -5.39
C GLY A 835 -16.60 34.76 -6.24
N ILE A 836 -17.32 35.38 -7.18
CA ILE A 836 -16.78 36.43 -8.06
C ILE A 836 -16.30 37.63 -7.26
N ALA A 837 -17.11 38.11 -6.28
CA ALA A 837 -16.71 39.18 -5.39
C ALA A 837 -15.39 38.89 -4.67
N CYS A 838 -15.17 37.64 -4.24
CA CYS A 838 -13.91 37.21 -3.65
C CYS A 838 -12.75 37.33 -4.65
N LEU A 839 -12.90 36.83 -5.87
CA LEU A 839 -11.84 36.79 -6.90
C LEU A 839 -11.47 38.16 -7.48
N ILE A 840 -12.35 39.16 -7.37
CA ILE A 840 -12.05 40.56 -7.75
C ILE A 840 -11.48 41.39 -6.58
N GLY A 841 -11.24 40.77 -5.42
CA GLY A 841 -10.68 41.43 -4.24
C GLY A 841 -11.69 42.23 -3.41
N LYS A 842 -12.98 41.86 -3.40
CA LYS A 842 -13.98 42.43 -2.49
C LYS A 842 -14.31 41.45 -1.37
N SER A 843 -14.50 41.97 -0.16
CA SER A 843 -15.01 41.18 0.97
C SER A 843 -16.49 40.94 0.75
N ALA A 844 -16.91 39.67 0.72
CA ALA A 844 -18.30 39.27 0.58
C ALA A 844 -18.80 38.51 1.81
N SER A 845 -20.07 38.70 2.15
CA SER A 845 -20.74 37.96 3.22
C SER A 845 -22.18 37.68 2.83
N LEU A 846 -22.52 36.40 2.74
CA LEU A 846 -23.87 35.93 2.43
C LEU A 846 -24.71 35.89 3.71
N ASN A 847 -25.93 36.45 3.65
CA ASN A 847 -26.95 36.36 4.69
C ASN A 847 -28.34 36.16 4.04
N THR A 848 -29.28 35.59 4.78
CA THR A 848 -30.71 35.60 4.39
C THR A 848 -31.30 36.98 4.68
N HIS A 849 -31.96 37.61 3.70
CA HIS A 849 -32.56 38.94 3.89
C HIS A 849 -33.92 38.85 4.60
N TYR A 850 -34.83 38.02 4.06
CA TYR A 850 -36.10 37.67 4.68
C TYR A 850 -36.43 36.20 4.36
N GLU A 851 -37.10 35.51 5.27
CA GLU A 851 -37.58 34.14 5.08
C GLU A 851 -38.90 34.10 4.29
N GLU A 852 -39.27 32.90 3.85
CA GLU A 852 -40.52 32.66 3.13
C GLU A 852 -41.72 33.08 4.00
N ASN A 853 -42.71 33.75 3.40
CA ASN A 853 -43.90 34.26 4.09
C ASN A 853 -43.64 35.38 5.13
N TYR A 854 -42.47 36.05 5.10
CA TYR A 854 -42.28 37.30 5.87
C TYR A 854 -43.33 38.39 5.53
N ARG A 855 -43.88 38.34 4.31
CA ARG A 855 -45.12 39.01 3.88
C ARG A 855 -45.90 38.05 2.95
N PRO A 856 -47.23 38.18 2.82
CA PRO A 856 -48.01 37.35 1.90
C PRO A 856 -47.41 37.40 0.48
N ASN A 857 -47.25 36.25 -0.16
CA ASN A 857 -46.74 36.09 -1.53
C ASN A 857 -45.26 36.50 -1.79
N ARG A 858 -44.42 36.66 -0.75
CA ARG A 858 -42.97 36.93 -0.92
C ARG A 858 -42.12 35.68 -0.72
N LYS A 859 -41.38 35.29 -1.76
CA LYS A 859 -40.38 34.22 -1.74
C LYS A 859 -39.16 34.62 -0.89
N LYS A 860 -38.48 33.61 -0.32
CA LYS A 860 -37.21 33.78 0.42
C LYS A 860 -36.17 34.51 -0.44
N MET A 861 -35.48 35.50 0.15
CA MET A 861 -34.49 36.31 -0.56
C MET A 861 -33.11 36.20 0.11
N TYR A 862 -32.08 35.91 -0.67
CA TYR A 862 -30.70 35.89 -0.23
C TYR A 862 -30.02 37.22 -0.57
N ARG A 863 -29.05 37.62 0.24
CA ARG A 863 -28.29 38.86 0.03
C ARG A 863 -26.81 38.66 0.31
N VAL A 864 -25.96 39.08 -0.63
CA VAL A 864 -24.52 39.23 -0.43
C VAL A 864 -24.24 40.67 -0.04
N THR A 865 -23.64 40.88 1.13
CA THR A 865 -23.12 42.18 1.57
C THR A 865 -21.67 42.32 1.15
N LEU A 866 -21.33 43.46 0.56
CA LEU A 866 -20.04 43.72 -0.07
C LEU A 866 -19.30 44.83 0.68
N SER A 867 -17.97 44.70 0.76
CA SER A 867 -17.10 45.69 1.39
C SER A 867 -15.72 45.69 0.73
N ASN A 868 -15.10 46.87 0.63
CA ASN A 868 -13.70 46.98 0.20
C ASN A 868 -12.71 46.61 1.33
N ARG A 869 -13.20 46.34 2.55
CA ARG A 869 -12.36 45.95 3.69
C ARG A 869 -12.15 44.44 3.72
N ILE A 870 -11.08 43.99 3.09
CA ILE A 870 -10.69 42.56 2.97
C ILE A 870 -9.96 42.00 4.20
N GLN A 871 -9.42 42.88 5.05
CA GLN A 871 -8.78 42.51 6.30
C GLN A 871 -9.77 42.60 7.46
N LEU A 872 -10.19 41.45 7.96
CA LEU A 872 -11.21 41.32 9.00
C LEU A 872 -10.56 41.09 10.36
N THR A 873 -10.95 41.91 11.34
CA THR A 873 -10.47 41.76 12.71
C THR A 873 -11.21 40.66 13.46
N ILE A 874 -10.47 39.82 14.20
CA ILE A 874 -10.99 38.94 15.26
C ILE A 874 -10.35 39.32 16.59
N ASN A 875 -11.17 39.42 17.63
CA ASN A 875 -10.72 39.62 19.00
C ASN A 875 -10.61 38.26 19.70
N LYS A 876 -9.73 38.15 20.70
CA LYS A 876 -9.55 36.92 21.49
C LYS A 876 -10.86 36.38 22.08
N LYS A 877 -11.77 37.26 22.52
CA LYS A 877 -13.11 36.90 23.04
C LYS A 877 -14.01 36.18 22.01
N SER A 878 -13.73 36.33 20.71
CA SER A 878 -14.48 35.72 19.61
C SER A 878 -13.96 34.32 19.23
N ILE A 879 -12.92 33.83 19.91
CA ILE A 879 -12.34 32.51 19.70
C ILE A 879 -12.88 31.57 20.77
N LYS A 880 -13.62 30.53 20.36
CA LYS A 880 -14.21 29.54 21.28
C LYS A 880 -13.62 28.16 21.02
N LYS A 881 -13.30 27.42 22.08
CA LYS A 881 -12.99 25.99 21.99
C LYS A 881 -14.29 25.20 22.12
N ILE A 882 -14.64 24.40 21.12
CA ILE A 882 -15.90 23.66 21.07
C ILE A 882 -15.56 22.17 20.91
N LYS A 883 -16.18 21.32 21.73
CA LYS A 883 -16.05 19.86 21.57
C LYS A 883 -16.74 19.45 20.27
N TYR A 884 -15.99 18.79 19.40
CA TYR A 884 -16.44 18.35 18.10
C TYR A 884 -16.20 16.84 17.96
N LYS A 885 -17.23 16.13 17.48
CA LYS A 885 -17.16 14.72 17.10
C LYS A 885 -17.77 14.60 15.71
N GLY A 886 -16.93 14.40 14.69
CA GLY A 886 -17.37 14.36 13.30
C GLY A 886 -16.21 14.29 12.32
N LYS A 887 -16.49 14.38 11.03
CA LYS A 887 -15.45 14.39 9.99
C LYS A 887 -14.82 15.78 9.87
N VAL A 888 -13.51 15.82 9.69
CA VAL A 888 -12.78 17.02 9.31
C VAL A 888 -12.02 16.75 8.03
N PHE A 889 -11.73 17.81 7.26
CA PHE A 889 -11.06 17.67 5.98
C PHE A 889 -10.02 18.77 5.72
N CYS A 890 -9.06 18.47 4.85
CA CYS A 890 -8.11 19.43 4.31
C CYS A 890 -7.61 18.99 2.93
N PHE A 891 -7.29 19.95 2.06
CA PHE A 891 -6.68 19.69 0.75
C PHE A 891 -5.17 19.91 0.81
N ALA A 892 -4.40 19.04 0.16
CA ALA A 892 -3.00 19.31 -0.17
C ALA A 892 -2.95 20.30 -1.33
N THR A 893 -2.28 21.44 -1.14
CA THR A 893 -2.22 22.52 -2.13
C THR A 893 -0.79 23.03 -2.29
N ASP A 894 -0.40 23.39 -3.50
CA ASP A 894 0.95 23.86 -3.84
C ASP A 894 1.28 25.17 -3.12
N SER A 895 0.31 26.08 -3.02
CA SER A 895 0.52 27.37 -2.36
C SER A 895 0.59 27.28 -0.83
N GLY A 896 0.11 26.17 -0.25
CA GLY A 896 -0.10 26.05 1.18
C GLY A 896 -1.38 26.70 1.73
N PHE A 897 -2.18 27.40 0.91
CA PHE A 897 -3.40 28.11 1.33
C PHE A 897 -4.51 28.01 0.27
N PHE A 898 -5.75 27.85 0.72
CA PHE A 898 -6.90 27.81 -0.18
C PHE A 898 -8.10 28.54 0.39
N ILE A 899 -9.05 28.84 -0.48
CA ILE A 899 -10.22 29.66 -0.14
C ILE A 899 -11.37 28.78 0.33
N THR A 900 -11.88 29.08 1.51
CA THR A 900 -12.98 28.36 2.14
C THR A 900 -14.14 29.28 2.47
N ARG A 901 -15.33 28.68 2.62
CA ARG A 901 -16.53 29.36 3.09
C ARG A 901 -17.26 28.50 4.12
N ARG A 902 -17.68 29.12 5.22
CA ARG A 902 -18.56 28.50 6.21
C ARG A 902 -19.64 29.48 6.64
N ASN A 903 -20.90 29.04 6.70
CA ASN A 903 -22.06 29.90 7.03
C ASN A 903 -22.09 31.23 6.24
N GLY A 904 -21.71 31.19 4.95
CA GLY A 904 -21.69 32.37 4.10
C GLY A 904 -20.56 33.38 4.36
N LYS A 905 -19.54 33.03 5.15
CA LYS A 905 -18.34 33.86 5.41
C LYS A 905 -17.11 33.24 4.77
N ILE A 906 -16.34 34.04 4.02
CA ILE A 906 -15.13 33.59 3.32
C ILE A 906 -13.92 33.71 4.24
N ALA A 907 -13.00 32.76 4.14
CA ALA A 907 -11.69 32.83 4.76
C ALA A 907 -10.60 32.24 3.83
N ILE A 908 -9.42 32.87 3.86
CA ILE A 908 -8.20 32.34 3.23
C ILE A 908 -7.29 31.84 4.35
N GLN A 909 -7.12 30.53 4.50
CA GLN A 909 -6.28 29.93 5.55
C GLN A 909 -5.45 28.76 5.00
N GLY A 910 -4.51 28.29 5.83
CA GLY A 910 -3.50 27.32 5.42
C GLY A 910 -4.01 25.87 5.33
N ASN A 911 -3.16 25.00 4.79
CA ASN A 911 -3.38 23.56 4.62
C ASN A 911 -2.45 22.70 5.52
N THR A 912 -2.51 21.37 5.37
CA THR A 912 -1.71 20.37 6.10
C THR A 912 -0.19 20.58 5.97
N LEU A 913 0.57 20.22 7.01
CA LEU A 913 2.02 20.37 7.09
C LEU A 913 2.78 19.78 5.88
N SER A 914 3.75 20.56 5.44
CA SER A 914 4.90 20.12 4.66
C SER A 914 6.08 19.82 5.58
N ALA A 915 6.71 18.66 5.41
CA ALA A 915 8.06 18.44 5.94
C ALA A 915 9.09 18.84 4.87
N GLN A 916 10.01 19.75 5.21
CA GLN A 916 11.11 20.16 4.35
C GLN A 916 12.37 19.42 4.79
N THR A 917 12.80 18.42 4.02
CA THR A 917 13.87 17.52 4.45
C THR A 917 14.95 17.43 3.38
N THR A 918 16.21 17.56 3.77
CA THR A 918 17.35 17.30 2.88
C THR A 918 17.60 15.79 2.83
N LEU A 919 17.65 15.20 1.64
CA LEU A 919 17.95 13.77 1.46
C LEU A 919 19.46 13.59 1.21
N LEU A 920 20.09 12.72 2.00
CA LEU A 920 21.42 12.18 1.74
C LEU A 920 21.25 10.69 1.47
N ALA A 921 21.72 10.20 0.33
CA ALA A 921 21.52 8.80 -0.06
C ALA A 921 22.85 8.16 -0.47
N ALA A 922 23.06 6.91 -0.04
CA ALA A 922 24.09 6.03 -0.55
C ALA A 922 23.46 4.96 -1.44
N ALA A 923 24.15 4.59 -2.51
CA ALA A 923 23.73 3.56 -3.46
C ALA A 923 24.93 2.71 -3.85
N ASN A 924 24.70 1.40 -4.02
CA ASN A 924 25.73 0.49 -4.51
C ASN A 924 25.71 0.37 -6.04
N PRO A 925 26.87 0.21 -6.71
CA PRO A 925 26.91 -0.14 -8.12
C PRO A 925 26.37 -1.57 -8.34
N LYS A 926 25.74 -1.82 -9.49
CA LYS A 926 25.06 -3.08 -9.86
C LYS A 926 25.92 -4.33 -9.68
N LEU A 927 27.22 -4.22 -9.93
CA LEU A 927 28.19 -5.32 -9.85
C LEU A 927 29.09 -5.25 -8.60
N GLY A 928 28.74 -4.42 -7.62
CA GLY A 928 29.48 -4.28 -6.35
C GLY A 928 30.73 -3.38 -6.43
N ARG A 929 31.27 -3.10 -7.62
CA ARG A 929 32.33 -2.10 -7.86
C ARG A 929 32.03 -1.29 -9.13
N PHE A 930 32.58 -0.08 -9.22
CA PHE A 930 32.53 0.70 -10.45
C PHE A 930 33.57 0.18 -11.45
N ASP A 931 33.09 -0.17 -12.64
CA ASP A 931 33.92 -0.43 -13.81
C ASP A 931 34.32 0.91 -14.46
N PRO A 932 35.63 1.20 -14.62
CA PRO A 932 36.09 2.46 -15.21
C PRO A 932 35.76 2.59 -16.70
N TYR A 933 35.43 1.49 -17.40
CA TYR A 933 35.19 1.48 -18.85
C TYR A 933 33.72 1.67 -19.23
N THR A 934 32.80 1.61 -18.26
CA THR A 934 31.35 1.83 -18.49
C THR A 934 30.87 3.12 -17.82
N PRO A 935 29.86 3.82 -18.37
CA PRO A 935 29.34 5.04 -17.75
C PRO A 935 28.72 4.79 -16.37
N ILE A 936 28.99 5.66 -15.39
CA ILE A 936 28.45 5.56 -14.03
C ILE A 936 26.90 5.43 -14.00
N PRO A 937 26.11 6.18 -14.81
CA PRO A 937 24.65 6.07 -14.76
C PRO A 937 24.09 4.69 -15.15
N SER A 938 24.76 3.93 -16.04
CA SER A 938 24.29 2.58 -16.41
C SER A 938 24.63 1.55 -15.34
N GLN A 939 25.65 1.83 -14.53
CA GLN A 939 26.12 1.00 -13.43
C GLN A 939 25.35 1.19 -12.12
N ILE A 940 24.48 2.19 -12.01
CA ILE A 940 23.64 2.42 -10.82
C ILE A 940 22.24 1.84 -11.07
N ASP A 941 21.69 1.09 -10.12
CA ASP A 941 20.34 0.52 -10.20
C ASP A 941 19.24 1.52 -9.80
N LEU A 942 19.28 2.72 -10.38
CA LEU A 942 18.30 3.77 -10.15
C LEU A 942 17.75 4.30 -11.48
N PRO A 943 16.43 4.55 -11.56
CA PRO A 943 15.86 5.13 -12.77
C PRO A 943 16.41 6.54 -13.01
N SER A 944 16.61 6.89 -14.28
CA SER A 944 17.13 8.21 -14.70
C SER A 944 16.30 9.39 -14.17
N THR A 945 15.00 9.16 -13.93
CA THR A 945 14.07 10.12 -13.31
C THR A 945 14.41 10.48 -11.86
N LEU A 946 15.11 9.61 -11.13
CA LEU A 946 15.52 9.84 -9.74
C LEU A 946 16.96 10.37 -9.66
N ILE A 947 17.85 9.89 -10.52
CA ILE A 947 19.23 10.38 -10.67
C ILE A 947 19.22 11.89 -10.98
N ASN A 948 18.42 12.30 -11.97
CA ASN A 948 18.30 13.71 -12.38
C ASN A 948 17.69 14.63 -11.31
N ARG A 949 17.19 14.07 -10.19
CA ARG A 949 16.60 14.84 -9.09
C ARG A 949 17.58 15.19 -7.97
N PHE A 950 18.76 14.55 -7.93
CA PHE A 950 19.83 14.92 -7.01
C PHE A 950 20.56 16.18 -7.49
N ASP A 951 20.90 17.06 -6.54
CA ASP A 951 21.64 18.30 -6.84
C ASP A 951 23.13 18.04 -7.07
N LEU A 952 23.70 17.05 -6.38
CA LEU A 952 25.09 16.62 -6.48
C LEU A 952 25.16 15.10 -6.38
N ILE A 953 26.03 14.49 -7.19
CA ILE A 953 26.28 13.04 -7.21
C ILE A 953 27.79 12.83 -7.17
N PHE A 954 28.27 12.10 -6.16
CA PHE A 954 29.69 11.80 -5.99
C PHE A 954 29.93 10.30 -6.16
N PRO A 955 30.56 9.86 -7.27
CA PRO A 955 30.98 8.48 -7.42
C PRO A 955 32.26 8.24 -6.61
N VAL A 956 32.16 7.49 -5.51
CA VAL A 956 33.34 7.07 -4.74
C VAL A 956 33.91 5.80 -5.39
N ARG A 957 35.08 5.92 -6.03
CA ARG A 957 35.79 4.81 -6.69
C ARG A 957 36.91 4.30 -5.79
N ASP A 958 36.95 3.00 -5.58
CA ASP A 958 38.04 2.31 -4.89
C ASP A 958 39.12 1.97 -5.91
N ILE A 959 40.07 2.89 -6.12
CA ILE A 959 41.21 2.71 -7.02
C ILE A 959 42.43 2.39 -6.14
N PRO A 960 42.98 1.17 -6.19
CA PRO A 960 44.13 0.77 -5.38
C PRO A 960 45.32 1.71 -5.62
N SER A 961 45.87 2.26 -4.55
CA SER A 961 47.00 3.19 -4.63
C SER A 961 47.82 3.05 -3.36
N ILE A 962 49.03 2.50 -3.49
CA ILE A 962 49.92 2.17 -2.37
C ILE A 962 50.07 3.35 -1.41
N GLU A 963 50.35 4.56 -1.92
CA GLU A 963 50.52 5.75 -1.08
C GLU A 963 49.25 6.20 -0.34
N LYS A 964 48.07 6.06 -0.96
CA LYS A 964 46.79 6.43 -0.33
C LYS A 964 46.33 5.37 0.65
N ASP A 965 46.48 4.10 0.29
CA ASP A 965 46.10 2.95 1.11
C ASP A 965 46.98 2.87 2.35
N GLU A 966 48.28 3.18 2.25
CA GLU A 966 49.19 3.27 3.38
C GLU A 966 48.80 4.42 4.33
N LYS A 967 48.45 5.60 3.79
CA LYS A 967 47.95 6.72 4.61
C LYS A 967 46.62 6.39 5.30
N ILE A 968 45.70 5.73 4.61
CA ILE A 968 44.40 5.31 5.17
C ILE A 968 44.63 4.25 6.26
N ALA A 969 45.45 3.23 6.00
CA ALA A 969 45.76 2.18 6.95
C ALA A 969 46.45 2.75 8.20
N MET A 970 47.44 3.63 8.02
CA MET A 970 48.12 4.31 9.12
C MET A 970 47.14 5.15 9.93
N HIS A 971 46.25 5.90 9.29
CA HIS A 971 45.21 6.68 9.97
C HIS A 971 44.21 5.81 10.75
N VAL A 972 43.76 4.67 10.19
CA VAL A 972 42.85 3.74 10.86
C VAL A 972 43.52 3.08 12.08
N LEU A 973 44.79 2.69 11.96
CA LEU A 973 45.59 2.11 13.04
C LEU A 973 45.86 3.11 14.16
N GLU A 974 46.20 4.35 13.81
CA GLU A 974 46.40 5.45 14.77
C GLU A 974 45.10 5.79 15.53
N THR A 975 43.95 5.81 14.82
CA THR A 975 42.64 6.08 15.41
C THR A 975 42.18 4.94 16.33
N SER A 976 42.51 3.69 15.98
CA SER A 976 42.18 2.51 16.81
C SER A 976 43.01 2.45 18.10
N ASN A 977 44.27 2.90 18.05
CA ASN A 977 45.17 2.97 19.21
C ASN A 977 44.89 4.18 20.13
N LYS A 978 44.22 5.22 19.65
CA LYS A 978 43.82 6.41 20.41
C LYS A 978 42.29 6.49 20.53
N ALA A 979 41.67 5.52 21.19
CA ALA A 979 40.22 5.52 21.43
C ALA A 979 39.74 6.65 22.36
N GLU A 980 40.64 7.36 23.03
CA GLU A 980 40.34 8.56 23.82
C GLU A 980 41.23 9.72 23.35
N THR A 981 40.60 10.86 23.02
CA THR A 981 41.20 12.15 22.60
C THR A 981 41.73 12.29 21.16
N TYR A 982 40.82 12.26 20.16
CA TYR A 982 41.00 13.11 18.97
C TYR A 982 40.44 14.51 19.30
N GLN A 983 41.31 15.44 19.67
CA GLN A 983 40.94 16.82 19.97
C GLN A 983 40.83 17.58 18.64
N THR A 984 39.61 17.81 18.16
CA THR A 984 39.37 18.66 17.00
C THR A 984 39.58 20.13 17.36
N ASP A 985 40.24 20.91 16.51
CA ASP A 985 40.47 22.36 16.72
C ASP A 985 39.17 23.13 17.02
N ILE A 986 38.06 22.62 16.50
CA ILE A 986 36.71 23.12 16.77
C ILE A 986 35.92 22.04 17.50
N SER A 987 35.35 22.39 18.66
CA SER A 987 34.50 21.46 19.39
C SER A 987 33.22 21.14 18.60
N ILE A 988 32.79 19.87 18.64
CA ILE A 988 31.55 19.40 18.03
C ILE A 988 30.35 20.22 18.50
N GLN A 989 30.33 20.61 19.79
CA GLN A 989 29.27 21.44 20.36
C GLN A 989 29.24 22.85 19.74
N PHE A 990 30.40 23.48 19.56
CA PHE A 990 30.48 24.79 18.91
C PHE A 990 30.02 24.71 17.45
N MET A 991 30.50 23.73 16.69
CA MET A 991 30.12 23.55 15.29
C MET A 991 28.60 23.35 15.13
N ARG A 992 27.97 22.54 16.00
CA ARG A 992 26.50 22.37 16.03
C ARG A 992 25.77 23.69 16.31
N LYS A 993 26.22 24.47 17.29
CA LYS A 993 25.66 25.79 17.63
C LYS A 993 25.83 26.78 16.46
N TYR A 994 27.01 26.78 15.83
CA TYR A 994 27.33 27.62 14.68
C TYR A 994 26.42 27.35 13.48
N ILE A 995 26.27 26.07 13.09
CA ILE A 995 25.37 25.68 11.99
C ILE A 995 23.92 26.03 12.31
N ALA A 996 23.47 25.81 13.55
CA ALA A 996 22.12 26.17 13.97
C ALA A 996 21.88 27.68 13.90
N TYR A 997 22.84 28.49 14.35
CA TYR A 997 22.81 29.94 14.28
C TYR A 997 22.75 30.44 12.82
N ALA A 998 23.66 29.95 11.97
CA ALA A 998 23.71 30.28 10.55
C ALA A 998 22.39 29.98 9.83
N LYS A 999 21.80 28.79 10.09
CA LYS A 999 20.51 28.38 9.50
C LYS A 999 19.32 29.23 9.97
N GLN A 1000 19.32 29.69 11.22
CA GLN A 1000 18.19 30.43 11.80
C GLN A 1000 18.21 31.92 11.51
N LYS A 1001 19.40 32.52 11.49
CA LYS A 1001 19.56 33.99 11.45
C LYS A 1001 19.90 34.54 10.06
N ILE A 1002 20.62 33.78 9.24
CA ILE A 1002 21.18 34.29 7.98
C ILE A 1002 20.36 33.79 6.78
N LYS A 1003 19.88 34.73 5.96
CA LYS A 1003 19.14 34.47 4.71
C LYS A 1003 19.78 35.25 3.57
N PRO A 1004 20.83 34.69 2.93
CA PRO A 1004 21.61 35.41 1.94
C PRO A 1004 20.77 35.78 0.73
N LYS A 1005 20.98 36.99 0.18
CA LYS A 1005 20.44 37.40 -1.12
C LYS A 1005 21.53 37.43 -2.18
N LEU A 1006 21.25 36.91 -3.37
CA LEU A 1006 22.18 36.97 -4.49
C LEU A 1006 22.47 38.42 -4.90
N THR A 1007 23.75 38.74 -5.06
CA THR A 1007 24.19 40.01 -5.65
C THR A 1007 24.09 39.96 -7.18
N LYS A 1008 24.00 41.12 -7.84
CA LYS A 1008 24.00 41.19 -9.32
C LYS A 1008 25.22 40.51 -9.94
N ALA A 1009 26.39 40.61 -9.28
CA ALA A 1009 27.62 39.96 -9.70
C ALA A 1009 27.50 38.42 -9.66
N ALA A 1010 26.93 37.85 -8.59
CA ALA A 1010 26.69 36.42 -8.48
C ALA A 1010 25.70 35.92 -9.55
N ILE A 1011 24.61 36.67 -9.77
CA ILE A 1011 23.61 36.34 -10.80
C ILE A 1011 24.25 36.27 -12.20
N ASN A 1012 25.11 37.24 -12.53
CA ASN A 1012 25.81 37.25 -13.82
C ASN A 1012 26.76 36.06 -13.96
N GLU A 1013 27.51 35.70 -12.92
CA GLU A 1013 28.43 34.55 -12.96
C GLU A 1013 27.69 33.22 -13.19
N ILE A 1014 26.62 32.98 -12.41
CA ILE A 1014 25.75 31.80 -12.54
C ILE A 1014 25.12 31.76 -13.93
N LYS A 1015 24.61 32.89 -14.43
CA LYS A 1015 24.02 33.01 -15.77
C LYS A 1015 25.04 32.65 -16.86
N ASN A 1016 26.23 33.24 -16.81
CA ASN A 1016 27.28 33.02 -17.80
C ASN A 1016 27.69 31.54 -17.83
N TYR A 1017 27.88 30.93 -16.66
CA TYR A 1017 28.21 29.53 -16.54
C TYR A 1017 27.11 28.59 -17.07
N TYR A 1018 25.84 28.86 -16.74
CA TYR A 1018 24.70 28.09 -17.26
C TYR A 1018 24.59 28.17 -18.79
N VAL A 1019 24.82 29.35 -19.37
CA VAL A 1019 24.82 29.54 -20.82
C VAL A 1019 26.01 28.82 -21.47
N SER A 1020 27.20 28.86 -20.87
CA SER A 1020 28.37 28.15 -21.41
C SER A 1020 28.20 26.63 -21.39
N LEU A 1021 27.48 26.08 -20.42
CA LEU A 1021 27.16 24.65 -20.36
C LEU A 1021 26.16 24.22 -21.46
N ARG A 1022 25.30 25.15 -21.91
CA ARG A 1022 24.24 24.85 -22.90
C ARG A 1022 24.70 25.05 -24.35
N ASN A 1023 25.70 25.90 -24.56
CA ASN A 1023 26.33 26.21 -25.85
C ASN A 1023 27.86 26.02 -25.76
N PRO A 1024 28.36 24.78 -25.68
CA PRO A 1024 29.79 24.54 -25.74
C PRO A 1024 30.34 25.03 -27.09
N LYS A 1025 31.43 25.82 -27.05
CA LYS A 1025 32.11 26.30 -28.26
C LYS A 1025 32.72 25.10 -28.99
N GLY A 1026 32.19 24.72 -30.16
CA GLY A 1026 32.83 23.76 -31.06
C GLY A 1026 31.94 22.70 -31.74
N MET A 1027 30.65 22.58 -31.43
CA MET A 1027 29.78 21.56 -32.06
C MET A 1027 29.05 22.07 -33.33
N LYS A 1028 29.12 21.30 -34.42
CA LYS A 1028 28.26 21.42 -35.61
C LYS A 1028 26.86 20.85 -35.30
N ASP A 1029 25.82 21.36 -35.97
CA ASP A 1029 24.39 21.15 -35.67
C ASP A 1029 23.88 19.68 -35.69
N ASP A 1030 24.66 18.70 -36.16
CA ASP A 1030 24.24 17.30 -36.34
C ASP A 1030 24.75 16.29 -35.28
N ALA A 1031 25.37 16.73 -34.18
CA ALA A 1031 25.78 15.83 -33.09
C ALA A 1031 24.68 15.60 -32.04
N ILE A 1032 24.48 14.35 -31.62
CA ILE A 1032 23.50 13.93 -30.61
C ILE A 1032 23.81 14.64 -29.28
N LYS A 1033 22.95 15.58 -28.88
CA LYS A 1033 23.10 16.35 -27.64
C LYS A 1033 23.09 15.45 -26.40
N PRO A 1034 24.14 15.51 -25.55
CA PRO A 1034 24.16 14.82 -24.27
C PRO A 1034 23.21 15.44 -23.27
N ILE A 1035 22.86 14.62 -22.27
CA ILE A 1035 21.90 14.84 -21.17
C ILE A 1035 21.39 16.29 -21.10
N PRO A 1036 20.07 16.54 -21.29
CA PRO A 1036 19.54 17.90 -21.23
C PRO A 1036 19.81 18.48 -19.84
N ILE A 1037 20.76 19.43 -19.75
CA ILE A 1037 20.97 20.21 -18.54
C ILE A 1037 19.69 20.99 -18.29
N SER A 1038 18.88 20.45 -17.39
CA SER A 1038 17.57 21.01 -17.08
C SER A 1038 17.71 22.29 -16.26
N ALA A 1039 16.67 23.13 -16.28
CA ALA A 1039 16.59 24.33 -15.44
C ALA A 1039 16.76 24.02 -13.93
N ARG A 1040 16.65 22.76 -13.51
CA ARG A 1040 16.84 22.28 -12.14
C ARG A 1040 18.28 22.44 -11.63
N GLN A 1041 19.28 22.27 -12.51
CA GLN A 1041 20.69 22.44 -12.14
C GLN A 1041 21.00 23.89 -11.76
N LEU A 1042 20.29 24.86 -12.36
CA LEU A 1042 20.38 26.26 -12.00
C LEU A 1042 19.85 26.53 -10.57
N GLU A 1043 18.74 25.90 -10.19
CA GLU A 1043 18.19 25.99 -8.82
C GLU A 1043 19.12 25.35 -7.78
N GLY A 1044 19.79 24.25 -8.12
CA GLY A 1044 20.84 23.64 -7.31
C GLY A 1044 22.02 24.60 -7.09
N LEU A 1045 22.50 25.22 -8.17
CA LEU A 1045 23.62 26.15 -8.15
C LEU A 1045 23.33 27.41 -7.31
N ILE A 1046 22.11 27.96 -7.42
CA ILE A 1046 21.65 29.06 -6.57
C ILE A 1046 21.69 28.66 -5.09
N ARG A 1047 21.18 27.47 -4.74
CA ARG A 1047 21.16 26.99 -3.35
C ARG A 1047 22.56 26.76 -2.78
N LEU A 1048 23.49 26.22 -3.57
CA LEU A 1048 24.89 26.05 -3.17
C LEU A 1048 25.57 27.40 -2.95
N THR A 1049 25.29 28.38 -3.82
CA THR A 1049 25.79 29.76 -3.71
C THR A 1049 25.30 30.42 -2.42
N GLU A 1050 23.99 30.31 -2.12
CA GLU A 1050 23.42 30.80 -0.86
C GLU A 1050 23.97 30.04 0.36
N ALA A 1051 24.18 28.73 0.27
CA ALA A 1051 24.75 27.93 1.35
C ALA A 1051 26.19 28.36 1.67
N SER A 1052 27.01 28.61 0.64
CA SER A 1052 28.38 29.12 0.77
C SER A 1052 28.42 30.46 1.52
N ALA A 1053 27.56 31.41 1.16
CA ALA A 1053 27.43 32.67 1.90
C ALA A 1053 26.93 32.47 3.35
N LYS A 1054 25.97 31.57 3.55
CA LYS A 1054 25.38 31.28 4.85
C LYS A 1054 26.37 30.70 5.86
N VAL A 1055 27.28 29.82 5.41
CA VAL A 1055 28.34 29.27 6.27
C VAL A 1055 29.29 30.36 6.76
N ARG A 1056 29.48 31.42 5.97
CA ARG A 1056 30.28 32.60 6.33
C ARG A 1056 29.49 33.66 7.12
N LEU A 1057 28.23 33.37 7.44
CA LEU A 1057 27.27 34.29 8.08
C LEU A 1057 26.98 35.57 7.30
N ASP A 1058 27.21 35.57 5.99
CA ASP A 1058 26.97 36.73 5.12
C ASP A 1058 25.52 36.82 4.68
N GLU A 1059 24.91 38.01 4.77
CA GLU A 1059 23.55 38.27 4.27
C GLU A 1059 23.47 38.48 2.74
N LYS A 1060 24.61 38.51 2.06
CA LYS A 1060 24.70 38.72 0.61
C LYS A 1060 25.60 37.65 0.00
N ALA A 1061 25.09 36.93 -0.99
CA ALA A 1061 25.89 35.96 -1.73
C ALA A 1061 26.61 36.66 -2.90
N GLY A 1062 27.95 36.67 -2.80
CA GLY A 1062 28.85 37.37 -3.72
C GLY A 1062 29.25 36.53 -4.94
N LYS A 1063 30.08 37.12 -5.80
CA LYS A 1063 30.66 36.44 -6.97
C LYS A 1063 31.48 35.21 -6.56
N GLU A 1064 32.27 35.32 -5.49
CA GLU A 1064 33.12 34.23 -5.00
C GLU A 1064 32.31 33.05 -4.47
N ASP A 1065 31.14 33.29 -3.87
CA ASP A 1065 30.26 32.20 -3.43
C ASP A 1065 29.69 31.42 -4.63
N ALA A 1066 29.37 32.12 -5.72
CA ALA A 1066 28.92 31.51 -6.96
C ALA A 1066 30.05 30.69 -7.62
N ARG A 1067 31.29 31.18 -7.60
CA ARG A 1067 32.45 30.46 -8.12
C ARG A 1067 32.70 29.15 -7.38
N ARG A 1068 32.69 29.15 -6.04
CA ARG A 1068 32.81 27.91 -5.25
C ARG A 1068 31.70 26.91 -5.57
N ALA A 1069 30.46 27.39 -5.74
CA ALA A 1069 29.34 26.54 -6.10
C ALA A 1069 29.51 25.92 -7.51
N ILE A 1070 30.01 26.71 -8.46
CA ILE A 1070 30.36 26.26 -9.82
C ILE A 1070 31.49 25.23 -9.78
N GLU A 1071 32.53 25.43 -8.97
CA GLU A 1071 33.65 24.49 -8.82
C GLU A 1071 33.18 23.13 -8.29
N ILE A 1072 32.33 23.11 -7.26
CA ILE A 1072 31.77 21.88 -6.70
C ILE A 1072 30.93 21.14 -7.76
N LEU A 1073 30.11 21.88 -8.51
CA LEU A 1073 29.28 21.30 -9.56
C LEU A 1073 30.13 20.78 -10.72
N ASN A 1074 31.15 21.52 -11.16
CA ASN A 1074 32.12 21.08 -12.17
C ASN A 1074 32.84 19.82 -11.73
N TYR A 1075 33.32 19.76 -10.47
CA TYR A 1075 33.97 18.56 -9.94
C TYR A 1075 33.05 17.34 -10.00
N CYS A 1076 31.77 17.51 -9.61
CA CYS A 1076 30.75 16.47 -9.75
C CYS A 1076 30.56 16.04 -11.22
N LEU A 1077 30.42 17.00 -12.14
CA LEU A 1077 30.23 16.73 -13.58
C LEU A 1077 31.45 16.06 -14.20
N MET A 1078 32.67 16.48 -13.85
CA MET A 1078 33.90 15.84 -14.32
C MET A 1078 33.97 14.39 -13.84
N GLN A 1079 33.68 14.09 -12.58
CA GLN A 1079 33.77 12.70 -12.11
C GLN A 1079 32.75 11.75 -12.77
N VAL A 1080 31.64 12.29 -13.25
CA VAL A 1080 30.62 11.53 -14.01
C VAL A 1080 30.98 11.42 -15.50
N GLY A 1081 31.86 12.29 -16.02
CA GLY A 1081 32.13 12.43 -17.46
C GLY A 1081 33.59 12.62 -17.91
N PHE A 1082 34.61 12.21 -17.14
CA PHE A 1082 36.03 12.46 -17.46
C PHE A 1082 36.81 11.19 -17.83
N ASP A 1083 37.63 11.28 -18.88
CA ASP A 1083 38.65 10.33 -19.34
C ASP A 1083 40.06 10.89 -19.01
N PRO A 1084 40.99 10.13 -18.39
CA PRO A 1084 42.28 10.64 -17.91
C PRO A 1084 43.30 11.03 -18.99
N GLU A 1085 43.16 10.61 -20.25
CA GLU A 1085 44.24 10.78 -21.25
C GLU A 1085 44.23 12.11 -22.03
N SER A 1086 43.08 12.77 -22.21
CA SER A 1086 42.97 13.91 -23.15
C SER A 1086 42.72 15.27 -22.51
N GLY A 1087 42.31 15.32 -21.24
CA GLY A 1087 42.06 16.58 -20.53
C GLY A 1087 40.93 17.46 -21.10
N GLN A 1088 40.09 16.97 -22.02
CA GLN A 1088 38.92 17.69 -22.54
C GLN A 1088 37.64 16.85 -22.53
N ILE A 1089 36.51 17.54 -22.37
CA ILE A 1089 35.15 16.98 -22.35
C ILE A 1089 34.75 16.68 -23.79
N ASP A 1090 34.67 15.40 -24.17
CA ASP A 1090 34.11 15.01 -25.47
C ASP A 1090 33.06 13.89 -25.34
N MET A 1091 32.00 14.06 -26.14
CA MET A 1091 30.62 13.75 -25.79
C MET A 1091 29.99 12.66 -26.68
N ASP A 1092 30.80 11.90 -27.41
CA ASP A 1092 30.32 10.88 -28.37
C ASP A 1092 30.41 9.42 -27.87
N ARG A 1093 30.84 9.19 -26.61
CA ARG A 1093 30.86 7.82 -26.02
C ARG A 1093 29.52 7.38 -25.41
N ILE A 1094 28.50 8.25 -25.42
CA ILE A 1094 27.21 8.03 -24.75
C ILE A 1094 26.39 6.91 -25.39
N THR A 1095 26.68 6.55 -26.65
CA THR A 1095 25.83 5.59 -27.39
C THR A 1095 26.55 4.29 -27.78
N THR A 1096 27.89 4.24 -27.88
CA THR A 1096 28.58 3.06 -28.48
C THR A 1096 29.84 2.57 -27.76
N GLY A 1097 30.27 3.16 -26.64
CA GLY A 1097 31.36 2.61 -25.83
C GLY A 1097 32.79 2.64 -26.44
N ILE A 1098 32.96 3.08 -27.68
CA ILE A 1098 34.24 3.15 -28.41
C ILE A 1098 34.58 4.62 -28.74
N THR A 1099 35.85 5.03 -28.69
CA THR A 1099 36.30 6.39 -29.07
C THR A 1099 36.10 6.64 -30.57
N ALA A 1100 35.86 7.88 -31.01
CA ALA A 1100 35.66 8.20 -32.43
C ALA A 1100 36.87 7.77 -33.31
N SER A 1101 38.08 7.93 -32.80
CA SER A 1101 39.32 7.46 -33.45
C SER A 1101 39.43 5.94 -33.52
N ALA A 1102 39.03 5.20 -32.48
CA ALA A 1102 39.01 3.73 -32.51
C ALA A 1102 37.88 3.20 -33.40
N ARG A 1103 36.71 3.85 -33.42
CA ARG A 1103 35.59 3.49 -34.29
C ARG A 1103 35.93 3.71 -35.77
N GLY A 1104 36.60 4.82 -36.11
CA GLY A 1104 37.10 5.06 -37.47
C GLY A 1104 38.10 3.99 -37.93
N ARG A 1105 39.02 3.56 -37.06
CA ARG A 1105 39.98 2.48 -37.35
C ARG A 1105 39.29 1.13 -37.55
N ILE A 1106 38.33 0.78 -36.69
CA ILE A 1106 37.56 -0.46 -36.81
C ILE A 1106 36.74 -0.48 -38.10
N ILE A 1107 36.13 0.64 -38.48
CA ILE A 1107 35.40 0.76 -39.75
C ILE A 1107 36.36 0.62 -40.94
N GLY A 1108 37.52 1.29 -40.89
CA GLY A 1108 38.56 1.19 -41.93
C GLY A 1108 39.08 -0.24 -42.11
N ILE A 1109 39.33 -0.97 -41.02
CA ILE A 1109 39.75 -2.38 -41.06
C ILE A 1109 38.62 -3.28 -41.56
N LYS A 1110 37.35 -3.03 -41.17
CA LYS A 1110 36.20 -3.76 -41.71
C LYS A 1110 36.03 -3.55 -43.22
N GLU A 1111 36.27 -2.34 -43.73
CA GLU A 1111 36.23 -2.07 -45.17
C GLU A 1111 37.34 -2.81 -45.92
N ILE A 1112 38.56 -2.84 -45.37
CA ILE A 1112 39.67 -3.64 -45.93
C ILE A 1112 39.29 -5.13 -45.97
N ILE A 1113 38.78 -5.67 -44.85
CA ILE A 1113 38.32 -7.07 -44.78
C ILE A 1113 37.22 -7.35 -45.81
N ASN A 1114 36.22 -6.46 -45.93
CA ASN A 1114 35.12 -6.65 -46.88
C ASN A 1114 35.60 -6.57 -48.34
N ASN A 1115 36.56 -5.69 -48.65
CA ASN A 1115 37.12 -5.57 -50.00
C ASN A 1115 37.93 -6.82 -50.38
N LEU A 1116 38.74 -7.34 -49.46
CA LEU A 1116 39.52 -8.56 -49.66
C LEU A 1116 38.61 -9.80 -49.80
N ASP A 1117 37.55 -9.90 -48.98
CA ASP A 1117 36.55 -10.96 -49.08
C ASP A 1117 35.78 -10.90 -50.41
N SER A 1118 35.36 -9.70 -50.83
CA SER A 1118 34.65 -9.47 -52.10
C SER A 1118 35.53 -9.75 -53.34
N SER A 1119 36.85 -9.71 -53.18
CA SER A 1119 37.84 -10.04 -54.21
C SER A 1119 38.06 -11.56 -54.37
N GLY A 1120 37.32 -12.40 -53.62
CA GLY A 1120 37.35 -13.86 -53.71
C GLY A 1120 38.18 -14.57 -52.64
N LEU A 1121 38.80 -13.83 -51.71
CA LEU A 1121 39.58 -14.39 -50.61
C LEU A 1121 38.71 -14.64 -49.36
N LYS A 1122 38.01 -15.77 -49.32
CA LYS A 1122 37.25 -16.19 -48.11
C LYS A 1122 38.12 -16.41 -46.87
N MET A 1123 39.42 -16.63 -47.05
CA MET A 1123 40.40 -16.70 -45.97
C MET A 1123 41.47 -15.64 -46.22
N ILE A 1124 41.47 -14.61 -45.39
CA ILE A 1124 42.35 -13.45 -45.55
C ILE A 1124 43.62 -13.69 -44.73
N PRO A 1125 44.82 -13.74 -45.35
CA PRO A 1125 46.08 -13.83 -44.62
C PRO A 1125 46.32 -12.56 -43.81
N PHE A 1126 46.80 -12.72 -42.57
CA PHE A 1126 47.07 -11.61 -41.67
C PHE A 1126 48.05 -10.60 -42.27
N ASP A 1127 49.13 -11.09 -42.89
CA ASP A 1127 50.17 -10.25 -43.50
C ASP A 1127 49.63 -9.34 -44.62
N THR A 1128 48.68 -9.85 -45.42
CA THR A 1128 48.05 -9.07 -46.51
C THR A 1128 47.17 -7.95 -45.95
N LEU A 1129 46.39 -8.25 -44.91
CA LEU A 1129 45.57 -7.26 -44.21
C LEU A 1129 46.41 -6.20 -43.48
N MET A 1130 47.51 -6.61 -42.86
CA MET A 1130 48.46 -5.71 -42.21
C MET A 1130 49.10 -4.74 -43.22
N THR A 1131 49.52 -5.25 -44.38
CA THR A 1131 50.14 -4.43 -45.42
C THR A 1131 49.16 -3.37 -45.97
N GLU A 1132 47.89 -3.73 -46.14
CA GLU A 1132 46.85 -2.83 -46.64
C GLU A 1132 46.35 -1.83 -45.58
N ALA A 1133 46.40 -2.20 -44.30
CA ALA A 1133 46.11 -1.31 -43.19
C ALA A 1133 47.22 -0.28 -42.96
N LEU A 1134 48.49 -0.71 -43.08
CA LEU A 1134 49.66 0.17 -42.98
C LEU A 1134 49.72 1.17 -44.15
N SER A 1135 49.37 0.74 -45.38
CA SER A 1135 49.32 1.65 -46.54
C SER A 1135 48.23 2.73 -46.42
N LYS A 1136 47.21 2.49 -45.60
CA LYS A 1136 46.19 3.49 -45.20
C LYS A 1136 46.53 4.27 -43.93
N GLY A 1137 47.75 4.12 -43.40
CA GLY A 1137 48.27 4.90 -42.28
C GLY A 1137 47.81 4.43 -40.89
N ILE A 1138 47.42 3.15 -40.73
CA ILE A 1138 47.07 2.56 -39.44
C ILE A 1138 48.27 1.79 -38.87
N ASP A 1139 48.79 2.20 -37.71
CA ASP A 1139 49.93 1.54 -37.05
C ASP A 1139 49.64 0.08 -36.70
N GLU A 1140 50.66 -0.77 -36.74
CA GLU A 1140 50.59 -2.22 -36.51
C GLU A 1140 49.94 -2.60 -35.17
N SER A 1141 50.37 -2.00 -34.05
CA SER A 1141 49.76 -2.25 -32.73
C SER A 1141 48.27 -1.91 -32.66
N LYS A 1142 47.82 -0.95 -33.48
CA LYS A 1142 46.42 -0.50 -33.52
C LYS A 1142 45.55 -1.38 -34.40
N VAL A 1143 46.14 -2.10 -35.36
CA VAL A 1143 45.45 -3.11 -36.17
C VAL A 1143 45.16 -4.34 -35.32
N ASP A 1144 46.14 -4.79 -34.53
CA ASP A 1144 45.98 -5.91 -33.60
C ASP A 1144 44.86 -5.68 -32.58
N GLU A 1145 44.84 -4.50 -31.93
CA GLU A 1145 43.78 -4.13 -30.98
C GLU A 1145 42.39 -4.16 -31.62
N ALA A 1146 42.26 -3.69 -32.86
CA ALA A 1146 40.99 -3.65 -33.57
C ALA A 1146 40.52 -5.06 -33.96
N LEU A 1147 41.43 -5.95 -34.37
CA LEU A 1147 41.12 -7.33 -34.71
C LEU A 1147 40.72 -8.15 -33.47
N ASP A 1148 41.39 -7.94 -32.34
CA ASP A 1148 41.01 -8.57 -31.07
C ASP A 1148 39.61 -8.14 -30.59
N GLN A 1149 39.24 -6.88 -30.81
CA GLN A 1149 37.87 -6.42 -30.52
C GLN A 1149 36.84 -7.06 -31.45
N LEU A 1150 37.14 -7.21 -32.75
CA LEU A 1150 36.26 -7.87 -33.72
C LEU A 1150 36.11 -9.38 -33.48
N LYS A 1151 37.16 -10.04 -32.98
CA LYS A 1151 37.11 -11.43 -32.51
C LYS A 1151 36.24 -11.57 -31.26
N LYS A 1152 36.39 -10.66 -30.28
CA LYS A 1152 35.57 -10.64 -29.05
C LYS A 1152 34.08 -10.34 -29.33
N SER A 1153 33.77 -9.52 -30.32
CA SER A 1153 32.39 -9.22 -30.72
C SER A 1153 31.74 -10.32 -31.58
N GLY A 1154 32.53 -11.31 -32.03
CA GLY A 1154 32.05 -12.44 -32.82
C GLY A 1154 31.79 -12.11 -34.30
N GLU A 1155 32.33 -10.99 -34.81
CA GLU A 1155 32.15 -10.60 -36.22
C GLU A 1155 33.18 -11.26 -37.16
N ILE A 1156 34.36 -11.61 -36.62
CA ILE A 1156 35.41 -12.35 -37.32
C ILE A 1156 35.92 -13.48 -36.44
N PHE A 1157 36.50 -14.51 -37.05
CA PHE A 1157 37.16 -15.60 -36.33
C PHE A 1157 38.42 -16.05 -37.06
N GLU A 1158 39.25 -16.82 -36.35
CA GLU A 1158 40.52 -17.33 -36.85
C GLU A 1158 40.41 -18.84 -37.13
N PRO A 1159 40.07 -19.25 -38.37
CA PRO A 1159 39.95 -20.67 -38.74
C PRO A 1159 41.29 -21.41 -38.71
N LYS A 1160 42.39 -20.71 -38.98
CA LYS A 1160 43.76 -21.26 -38.98
C LYS A 1160 44.72 -20.16 -38.52
N LYS A 1161 45.74 -20.52 -37.75
CA LYS A 1161 46.72 -19.58 -37.20
C LYS A 1161 47.31 -18.69 -38.30
N GLY A 1162 47.12 -17.38 -38.21
CA GLY A 1162 47.57 -16.39 -39.21
C GLY A 1162 46.57 -16.06 -40.34
N PHE A 1163 45.33 -16.56 -40.28
CA PHE A 1163 44.27 -16.27 -41.26
C PHE A 1163 42.97 -15.86 -40.58
N ILE A 1164 42.28 -14.87 -41.14
CA ILE A 1164 41.03 -14.33 -40.60
C ILE A 1164 39.89 -14.58 -41.60
N SER A 1165 38.72 -14.95 -41.09
CA SER A 1165 37.49 -15.08 -41.86
C SER A 1165 36.35 -14.35 -41.16
N LYS A 1166 35.45 -13.77 -41.96
CA LYS A 1166 34.21 -13.17 -41.46
C LYS A 1166 33.23 -14.24 -41.02
N VAL A 1167 32.50 -13.99 -39.94
CA VAL A 1167 31.35 -14.82 -39.53
C VAL A 1167 30.15 -14.39 -40.38
N GLY A 1168 29.56 -15.33 -41.12
CA GLY A 1168 28.46 -15.09 -42.07
C GLY A 1168 27.17 -14.62 -41.41
#